data_AF-A0A2N1U696-F1
#
_entry.id   AF-A0A2N1U696-F1
#
_cell.length_a   1.000
_cell.length_b   1.000
_cell.length_c   1.000
_cell.angle_alpha   90.00
_cell.angle_beta   90.00
_cell.angle_gamma   90.00
#
_symmetry.space_group_name_H-M   'P 1'
#
loop_
_entity.id
_entity.type
_entity.pdbx_description
1 polymer ?
#
loop_
_entity_poly.entity_id
_entity_poly.type
_entity_poly.pdbx_seq_one_letter_code
_entity_poly.pdbx_strand_id
1 'polypeptide(L)'
;MLQGWGNSELLAFLLVLAFAWLTMFRIEKEGGGGSWSPFLRQHKGKIVIALVLTAAFFPIVGLIAQFFDRLPLAAAAWELAPRRPFIREITERVQFEAEAQAKLRANSREVGIGALRFRIDKGKSPPSLLAEGDSASHLAPGYAWFNAAGRSVASLAQLLPGSPPLPVIELRALYDSHGHFDNPFALAIDSESDEPLRTVMHELTHLYLLWALIPGLPVDCPRWLNEGLAEHVSGKAMHDADGWGKYAMVRQSSLVDLDAVSPAFSWPGHEVEWHARDAVAMLLDRHGDKTLRRLINGLRLARPFHSVYPIVTGQPLDSFASAWKQQFIRQRVLENQTRAEVSSRLQWLAKNRGFVEMQILLNGLSTSFLADEEQKSLISQARIYEAQKCLDKGQLFEAPGWLRKVDPDLPGNEAVRGLIAKARQSYSAIDLEAGAARRPMPEKLHYDGFSRLIAWVLAAVVSALLVTGYTVLRPKLTARLKRCWLSHSSGTAFRWLVVSLTGLAGSWFLRFLVISMIPYGGLAALSDLHRIILAETLCIILWMALAWQIGRWNFEPADQQAAVSAADIRPRIGASADLAIFLAVGIISPLLAVFQAGWRPMGFEAAQTLFSAMLFLAGSAAFGLVVWEAAIQWNRGRGSTLGPALLYALFRGGLAADPYGSLFALVAGWRLVELARNTRQVPLAILGDILLCGPALLLCTGWFPACDPVGGYWYGSGNAVIWWLPAAIVLFLLRGAGREYCRPG
;
A
#
# COMPACT_ATOMS: atom_id res chain seq x y z
N MET A 1 -28.45 -5.77 0.93
CA MET A 1 -27.37 -5.40 -0.02
C MET A 1 -27.74 -4.31 -1.05
N LEU A 2 -28.97 -3.76 -1.07
CA LEU A 2 -29.35 -2.67 -2.00
C LEU A 2 -29.63 -1.31 -1.32
N GLN A 3 -29.23 -1.13 -0.06
CA GLN A 3 -29.33 0.17 0.64
C GLN A 3 -28.10 1.07 0.46
N GLY A 4 -27.08 0.65 -0.28
CA GLY A 4 -25.89 1.44 -0.60
C GLY A 4 -26.02 2.40 -1.79
N TRP A 5 -27.19 2.46 -2.43
CA TRP A 5 -27.43 3.27 -3.64
C TRP A 5 -27.94 4.69 -3.34
N GLY A 6 -27.75 5.17 -2.10
CA GLY A 6 -27.99 6.56 -1.71
C GLY A 6 -26.89 7.51 -2.19
N ASN A 7 -26.63 7.54 -3.49
CA ASN A 7 -25.75 8.52 -4.15
C ASN A 7 -26.58 9.47 -5.03
N SER A 8 -27.68 10.01 -4.49
CA SER A 8 -28.53 11.00 -5.19
C SER A 8 -27.73 12.23 -5.62
N GLU A 9 -26.67 12.61 -4.90
CA GLU A 9 -25.85 13.78 -5.19
C GLU A 9 -24.67 13.54 -6.15
N LEU A 10 -24.02 12.37 -6.15
CA LEU A 10 -23.06 12.01 -7.20
C LEU A 10 -23.79 11.76 -8.51
N LEU A 11 -24.94 11.09 -8.45
CA LEU A 11 -25.85 10.98 -9.57
C LEU A 11 -26.31 12.39 -9.98
N ALA A 12 -26.69 13.28 -9.07
CA ALA A 12 -27.02 14.67 -9.42
C ALA A 12 -25.84 15.45 -10.00
N PHE A 13 -24.62 15.29 -9.51
CA PHE A 13 -23.43 15.94 -10.06
C PHE A 13 -23.11 15.39 -11.45
N LEU A 14 -23.15 14.07 -11.64
CA LEU A 14 -22.98 13.43 -12.95
C LEU A 14 -24.12 13.81 -13.89
N LEU A 15 -25.35 13.95 -13.39
CA LEU A 15 -26.51 14.44 -14.14
C LEU A 15 -26.39 15.92 -14.45
N VAL A 16 -25.83 16.75 -13.57
CA VAL A 16 -25.57 18.19 -13.79
C VAL A 16 -24.41 18.35 -14.76
N LEU A 17 -23.38 17.50 -14.71
CA LEU A 17 -22.29 17.48 -15.68
C LEU A 17 -22.78 16.98 -17.03
N ALA A 18 -23.57 15.91 -17.06
CA ALA A 18 -24.20 15.38 -18.26
C ALA A 18 -25.21 16.39 -18.82
N PHE A 19 -25.97 17.08 -17.98
CA PHE A 19 -26.90 18.13 -18.37
C PHE A 19 -26.16 19.36 -18.87
N ALA A 20 -25.13 19.85 -18.19
CA ALA A 20 -24.27 20.94 -18.66
C ALA A 20 -23.60 20.56 -19.99
N TRP A 21 -23.16 19.32 -20.14
CA TRP A 21 -22.61 18.78 -21.38
C TRP A 21 -23.68 18.75 -22.49
N LEU A 22 -24.85 18.20 -22.22
CA LEU A 22 -26.00 18.15 -23.13
C LEU A 22 -26.48 19.57 -23.50
N THR A 23 -26.45 20.51 -22.56
CA THR A 23 -26.85 21.91 -22.76
C THR A 23 -25.83 22.64 -23.62
N MET A 24 -24.53 22.45 -23.38
CA MET A 24 -23.48 22.93 -24.28
C MET A 24 -23.61 22.34 -25.69
N PHE A 25 -23.96 21.05 -25.81
CA PHE A 25 -24.23 20.40 -27.11
C PHE A 25 -25.50 20.90 -27.78
N ARG A 26 -26.55 21.21 -27.00
CA ARG A 26 -27.82 21.74 -27.48
C ARG A 26 -27.67 23.17 -27.98
N ILE A 27 -26.96 24.04 -27.24
CA ILE A 27 -26.60 25.41 -27.67
C ILE A 27 -25.76 25.37 -28.97
N GLU A 28 -24.89 24.37 -29.13
CA GLU A 28 -24.10 24.16 -30.35
C GLU A 28 -24.94 23.68 -31.55
N LYS A 29 -26.02 22.91 -31.30
CA LYS A 29 -26.90 22.31 -32.30
C LYS A 29 -28.08 23.22 -32.70
N GLU A 30 -28.60 24.02 -31.77
CA GLU A 30 -29.74 24.94 -32.00
C GLU A 30 -29.33 26.24 -32.73
N GLY A 31 -28.04 26.41 -33.07
CA GLY A 31 -27.65 27.05 -34.35
C GLY A 31 -28.15 28.46 -34.64
N GLY A 32 -28.51 29.28 -33.65
CA GLY A 32 -28.97 30.65 -33.88
C GLY A 32 -27.92 31.69 -33.52
N GLY A 33 -27.03 32.07 -34.45
CA GLY A 33 -26.33 33.38 -34.55
C GLY A 33 -25.67 34.03 -33.31
N GLY A 34 -25.63 33.39 -32.15
CA GLY A 34 -25.18 34.01 -30.90
C GLY A 34 -23.66 34.13 -30.85
N SER A 35 -23.17 35.26 -30.35
CA SER A 35 -21.73 35.59 -30.25
C SER A 35 -20.87 34.54 -29.53
N TRP A 36 -21.49 33.65 -28.75
CA TRP A 36 -20.83 32.62 -27.94
C TRP A 36 -20.70 31.25 -28.62
N SER A 37 -21.44 30.98 -29.70
CA SER A 37 -21.41 29.69 -30.41
C SER A 37 -20.00 29.30 -30.92
N PRO A 38 -19.23 30.20 -31.56
CA PRO A 38 -17.87 29.90 -32.02
C PRO A 38 -16.92 29.57 -30.86
N PHE A 39 -17.05 30.30 -29.75
CA PHE A 39 -16.24 30.13 -28.55
C PHE A 39 -16.49 28.76 -27.90
N LEU A 40 -17.76 28.38 -27.71
CA LEU A 40 -18.11 27.09 -27.12
C LEU A 40 -17.65 25.92 -27.98
N ARG A 41 -17.76 26.00 -29.31
CA ARG A 41 -17.23 24.99 -30.24
C ARG A 41 -15.72 24.75 -30.05
N GLN A 42 -14.96 25.83 -29.84
CA GLN A 42 -13.50 25.77 -29.73
C GLN A 42 -13.01 25.39 -28.32
N HIS A 43 -13.81 25.64 -27.27
CA HIS A 43 -13.37 25.55 -25.89
C HIS A 43 -14.15 24.57 -25.00
N LYS A 44 -15.24 23.93 -25.46
CA LYS A 44 -16.09 23.03 -24.65
C LYS A 44 -15.31 21.97 -23.84
N GLY A 45 -14.38 21.26 -24.47
CA GLY A 45 -13.56 20.26 -23.76
C GLY A 45 -12.67 20.86 -22.67
N LYS A 46 -12.14 22.07 -22.89
CA LYS A 46 -11.32 22.79 -21.90
C LYS A 46 -12.17 23.24 -20.71
N ILE A 47 -13.40 23.69 -20.97
CA ILE A 47 -14.36 24.10 -19.94
C ILE A 47 -14.72 22.88 -19.07
N VAL A 48 -15.03 21.73 -19.67
CA VAL A 48 -15.30 20.50 -18.92
C VAL A 48 -14.11 20.09 -18.06
N ILE A 49 -12.90 20.09 -18.62
CA ILE A 49 -11.68 19.75 -17.85
C ILE A 49 -11.49 20.73 -16.70
N ALA A 50 -11.67 22.04 -16.92
CA ALA A 50 -11.56 23.04 -15.86
C ALA A 50 -12.59 22.82 -14.75
N LEU A 51 -13.84 22.46 -15.08
CA LEU A 51 -14.88 22.13 -14.10
C LEU A 51 -14.53 20.88 -13.28
N VAL A 52 -14.02 19.82 -13.93
CA VAL A 52 -13.57 18.60 -13.24
C VAL A 52 -12.41 18.91 -12.31
N LEU A 53 -11.41 19.67 -12.78
CA LEU A 53 -10.28 20.11 -11.95
C LEU A 53 -10.74 20.96 -10.78
N THR A 54 -11.72 21.84 -10.99
CA THR A 54 -12.29 22.67 -9.92
C THR A 54 -12.95 21.81 -8.85
N ALA A 55 -13.75 20.80 -9.25
CA ALA A 55 -14.39 19.88 -8.32
C ALA A 55 -13.39 19.02 -7.52
N ALA A 56 -12.26 18.68 -8.13
CA ALA A 56 -11.18 17.92 -7.50
C ALA A 56 -10.14 18.79 -6.77
N PHE A 57 -10.19 20.12 -6.93
CA PHE A 57 -9.14 21.04 -6.50
C PHE A 57 -8.85 20.94 -5.01
N PHE A 58 -9.88 21.15 -4.18
CA PHE A 58 -9.72 21.13 -2.72
C PHE A 58 -9.37 19.75 -2.16
N PRO A 59 -9.97 18.63 -2.61
CA PRO A 59 -9.48 17.30 -2.27
C PRO A 59 -7.99 17.13 -2.59
N ILE A 60 -7.54 17.46 -3.80
CA ILE A 60 -6.12 17.34 -4.19
C ILE A 60 -5.22 18.20 -3.29
N VAL A 61 -5.61 19.44 -3.01
CA VAL A 61 -4.88 20.33 -2.10
C VAL A 61 -4.82 19.73 -0.70
N GLY A 62 -5.92 19.13 -0.21
CA GLY A 62 -5.96 18.44 1.08
C GLY A 62 -4.97 17.28 1.18
N LEU A 63 -4.95 16.42 0.15
CA LEU A 63 -4.02 15.29 0.05
C LEU A 63 -2.55 15.76 0.00
N ILE A 64 -2.25 16.77 -0.82
CA ILE A 64 -0.91 17.35 -0.94
C ILE A 64 -0.49 17.98 0.40
N ALA A 65 -1.39 18.72 1.04
CA ALA A 65 -1.11 19.36 2.32
C ALA A 65 -0.82 18.34 3.43
N GLN A 66 -1.55 17.22 3.49
CA GLN A 66 -1.26 16.10 4.40
C GLN A 66 0.13 15.53 4.14
N PHE A 67 0.44 15.20 2.88
CA PHE A 67 1.75 14.67 2.50
C PHE A 67 2.92 15.56 2.90
N PHE A 68 2.74 16.89 2.84
CA PHE A 68 3.74 17.88 3.24
C PHE A 68 3.63 18.34 4.70
N ASP A 69 2.92 17.60 5.56
CA ASP A 69 2.83 17.87 6.99
C ASP A 69 2.18 19.23 7.34
N ARG A 70 1.18 19.62 6.55
CA ARG A 70 0.41 20.86 6.68
C ARG A 70 -1.05 20.55 7.00
N LEU A 71 -1.30 19.82 8.09
CA LEU A 71 -2.66 19.43 8.50
C LEU A 71 -3.64 20.60 8.63
N PRO A 72 -3.27 21.81 9.12
CA PRO A 72 -4.20 22.95 9.12
C PRO A 72 -4.66 23.37 7.71
N LEU A 73 -3.75 23.31 6.73
CA LEU A 73 -4.09 23.58 5.33
C LEU A 73 -4.98 22.45 4.77
N ALA A 74 -4.70 21.20 5.14
CA ALA A 74 -5.53 20.07 4.75
C ALA A 74 -6.95 20.17 5.31
N ALA A 75 -7.09 20.51 6.59
CA ALA A 75 -8.37 20.71 7.26
C ALA A 75 -9.20 21.81 6.57
N ALA A 76 -8.56 22.94 6.24
CA ALA A 76 -9.20 24.01 5.48
C ALA A 76 -9.65 23.55 4.08
N ALA A 77 -8.81 22.78 3.38
CA ALA A 77 -9.14 22.26 2.06
C ALA A 77 -10.30 21.24 2.12
N TRP A 78 -10.30 20.32 3.08
CA TRP A 78 -11.37 19.34 3.27
C TRP A 78 -12.71 19.97 3.68
N GLU A 79 -12.69 21.10 4.41
CA GLU A 79 -13.91 21.85 4.74
C GLU A 79 -14.51 22.57 3.51
N LEU A 80 -13.65 22.97 2.57
CA LEU A 80 -14.02 23.58 1.28
C LEU A 80 -14.38 22.55 0.21
N ALA A 81 -14.00 21.28 0.40
CA ALA A 81 -14.29 20.19 -0.52
C ALA A 81 -15.80 19.91 -0.64
N PRO A 82 -16.26 19.27 -1.73
CA PRO A 82 -17.65 18.85 -1.87
C PRO A 82 -18.09 18.00 -0.67
N ARG A 83 -19.20 18.36 -0.03
CA ARG A 83 -19.73 17.63 1.13
C ARG A 83 -20.15 16.22 0.69
N ARG A 84 -19.37 15.20 1.07
CA ARG A 84 -19.72 13.79 0.87
C ARG A 84 -19.71 13.07 2.22
N PRO A 85 -20.53 12.02 2.43
CA PRO A 85 -20.55 11.30 3.70
C PRO A 85 -19.16 10.76 4.11
N PHE A 86 -18.42 10.16 3.18
CA PHE A 86 -17.06 9.69 3.45
C PHE A 86 -16.04 10.83 3.66
N ILE A 87 -16.26 11.98 2.99
CA ILE A 87 -15.42 13.17 3.20
C ILE A 87 -15.70 13.75 4.59
N ARG A 88 -16.93 13.64 5.11
CA ARG A 88 -17.28 14.19 6.43
C ARG A 88 -16.44 13.58 7.55
N GLU A 89 -16.31 12.26 7.57
CA GLU A 89 -15.49 11.55 8.56
C GLU A 89 -14.00 11.91 8.43
N ILE A 90 -13.49 11.99 7.19
CA ILE A 90 -12.12 12.47 6.91
C ILE A 90 -11.95 13.92 7.39
N THR A 91 -12.90 14.80 7.11
CA THR A 91 -12.87 16.21 7.51
C THR A 91 -12.86 16.34 9.04
N GLU A 92 -13.74 15.62 9.73
CA GLU A 92 -13.82 15.61 11.20
C GLU A 92 -12.50 15.13 11.82
N ARG A 93 -11.94 14.03 11.31
CA ARG A 93 -10.64 13.50 11.74
C ARG A 93 -9.51 14.51 11.51
N VAL A 94 -9.39 15.02 10.29
CA VAL A 94 -8.29 15.92 9.91
C VAL A 94 -8.37 17.26 10.64
N GLN A 95 -9.57 17.78 10.90
CA GLN A 95 -9.76 18.99 11.71
C GLN A 95 -9.29 18.79 13.15
N PHE A 96 -9.70 17.69 13.77
CA PHE A 96 -9.27 17.34 15.14
C PHE A 96 -7.75 17.23 15.24
N GLU A 97 -7.14 16.45 14.35
CA GLU A 97 -5.69 16.26 14.35
C GLU A 97 -4.94 17.55 13.98
N ALA A 98 -5.46 18.38 13.08
CA ALA A 98 -4.85 19.66 12.72
C ALA A 98 -4.77 20.63 13.89
N GLU A 99 -5.84 20.73 14.70
CA GLU A 99 -5.85 21.54 15.91
C GLU A 99 -4.83 21.02 16.93
N ALA A 100 -4.82 19.71 17.17
CA ALA A 100 -3.85 19.06 18.06
C ALA A 100 -2.41 19.32 17.60
N GLN A 101 -2.15 19.28 16.28
CA GLN A 101 -0.84 19.59 15.71
C GLN A 101 -0.44 21.05 15.95
N ALA A 102 -1.35 21.98 15.63
CA ALA A 102 -1.11 23.41 15.75
C ALA A 102 -0.79 23.78 17.20
N LYS A 103 -1.56 23.23 18.15
CA LYS A 103 -1.35 23.40 19.59
C LYS A 103 0.01 22.86 20.03
N LEU A 104 0.36 21.63 19.63
CA LEU A 104 1.66 21.04 19.95
C LEU A 104 2.78 21.93 19.41
N ARG A 105 2.75 22.27 18.12
CA ARG A 105 3.82 23.02 17.46
C ARG A 105 4.00 24.44 18.03
N ALA A 106 2.90 25.12 18.39
CA ALA A 106 2.95 26.45 18.98
C ALA A 106 3.71 26.49 20.32
N ASN A 107 3.61 25.41 21.12
CA ASN A 107 4.24 25.32 22.42
C ASN A 107 5.15 24.09 22.59
N SER A 108 5.88 23.68 21.54
CA SER A 108 6.70 22.47 21.60
C SER A 108 8.16 22.71 21.95
N ARG A 109 8.79 21.69 22.53
CA ARG A 109 10.23 21.48 22.53
C ARG A 109 10.54 20.15 21.84
N GLU A 110 11.70 20.08 21.18
CA GLU A 110 12.23 18.82 20.66
C GLU A 110 13.26 18.24 21.64
N VAL A 111 13.14 16.94 21.90
CA VAL A 111 14.04 16.19 22.76
C VAL A 111 14.65 15.05 21.94
N GLY A 112 15.98 15.01 21.87
CA GLY A 112 16.71 13.93 21.20
C GLY A 112 16.90 12.73 22.12
N ILE A 113 16.54 11.54 21.65
CA ILE A 113 16.60 10.27 22.39
C ILE A 113 17.23 9.21 21.51
N GLY A 114 18.50 8.91 21.76
CA GLY A 114 19.28 8.07 20.85
C GLY A 114 19.29 8.69 19.45
N ALA A 115 18.76 7.96 18.46
CA ALA A 115 18.63 8.42 17.08
C ALA A 115 17.26 9.10 16.78
N LEU A 116 16.30 9.04 17.70
CA LEU A 116 14.95 9.58 17.52
C LEU A 116 14.84 11.00 18.06
N ARG A 117 13.90 11.76 17.50
CA ARG A 117 13.53 13.10 17.97
C ARG A 117 12.06 13.12 18.35
N PHE A 118 11.77 13.55 19.56
CA PHE A 118 10.42 13.67 20.08
C PHE A 118 10.02 15.13 20.20
N ARG A 119 8.85 15.49 19.67
CA ARG A 119 8.23 16.79 19.82
C ARG A 119 7.15 16.69 20.88
N ILE A 120 7.36 17.42 21.98
CA ILE A 120 6.49 17.40 23.17
C ILE A 120 6.11 18.83 23.58
N ASP A 121 4.95 18.99 24.20
CA ASP A 121 4.51 20.27 24.76
C ASP A 121 5.48 20.72 25.88
N LYS A 122 5.93 21.98 25.84
CA LYS A 122 6.84 22.59 26.84
C LYS A 122 6.25 22.56 28.25
N GLY A 123 4.93 22.59 28.38
CA GLY A 123 4.23 22.55 29.65
C GLY A 123 4.03 21.14 30.22
N LYS A 124 4.22 20.10 29.41
CA LYS A 124 4.11 18.71 29.85
C LYS A 124 5.51 18.14 30.09
N SER A 125 5.69 17.52 31.25
CA SER A 125 6.79 16.57 31.43
C SER A 125 6.63 15.47 30.38
N PRO A 126 7.73 14.92 29.83
CA PRO A 126 7.63 13.70 29.06
C PRO A 126 6.86 12.68 29.92
N PRO A 127 5.87 11.98 29.35
CA PRO A 127 4.99 11.14 30.15
C PRO A 127 5.84 10.15 30.94
N SER A 128 5.59 10.06 32.25
CA SER A 128 6.25 9.10 33.15
C SER A 128 5.64 7.72 32.89
N LEU A 129 5.88 7.17 31.72
CA LEU A 129 5.39 5.85 31.36
C LEU A 129 6.43 4.85 31.82
N LEU A 130 6.16 4.27 32.99
CA LEU A 130 6.75 3.00 33.40
C LEU A 130 6.42 1.99 32.29
N ALA A 131 7.42 1.33 31.72
CA ALA A 131 7.16 0.15 30.90
C ALA A 131 6.37 -0.84 31.79
N GLU A 132 5.22 -1.31 31.31
CA GLU A 132 4.41 -2.30 32.04
C GLU A 132 5.32 -3.50 32.41
N GLY A 133 5.58 -3.67 33.70
CA GLY A 133 6.47 -4.73 34.24
C GLY A 133 7.59 -4.24 35.15
N ASP A 134 8.02 -2.98 35.04
CA ASP A 134 9.11 -2.43 35.86
C ASP A 134 8.55 -1.73 37.11
N SER A 135 8.01 -2.52 38.04
CA SER A 135 7.58 -2.02 39.36
C SER A 135 8.74 -1.74 40.33
N ALA A 136 10.00 -1.86 39.90
CA ALA A 136 11.15 -1.89 40.81
C ALA A 136 12.44 -1.16 40.37
N SER A 137 12.51 -0.46 39.23
CA SER A 137 13.76 0.22 38.85
C SER A 137 13.86 1.62 39.49
N HIS A 138 14.81 1.81 40.40
CA HIS A 138 15.15 3.08 41.08
C HIS A 138 15.76 4.16 40.15
N LEU A 139 15.58 4.04 38.84
CA LEU A 139 16.02 5.05 37.87
C LEU A 139 14.90 6.10 37.72
N ALA A 140 15.28 7.37 37.64
CA ALA A 140 14.33 8.47 37.51
C ALA A 140 13.25 8.16 36.43
N PRO A 141 11.95 8.13 36.78
CA PRO A 141 10.85 7.57 35.96
C PRO A 141 10.70 8.12 34.54
N GLY A 142 11.33 9.25 34.21
CA GLY A 142 11.27 9.88 32.90
C GLY A 142 12.27 9.38 31.86
N TYR A 143 13.30 8.57 32.22
CA TYR A 143 14.39 8.20 31.31
C TYR A 143 14.42 6.72 30.88
N ALA A 144 13.62 5.85 31.51
CA ALA A 144 13.62 4.41 31.23
C ALA A 144 13.14 4.09 29.81
N TRP A 145 12.00 4.67 29.39
CA TRP A 145 11.51 4.55 28.01
C TRP A 145 12.57 5.08 27.02
N PHE A 146 13.13 6.26 27.26
CA PHE A 146 14.07 6.86 26.31
C PHE A 146 15.28 5.96 25.99
N ASN A 147 15.82 5.28 27.00
CA ASN A 147 16.87 4.30 26.79
C ASN A 147 16.38 3.03 26.06
N ALA A 148 15.15 2.58 26.34
CA ALA A 148 14.53 1.45 25.65
C ALA A 148 14.31 1.76 24.15
N ALA A 149 13.81 2.95 23.80
CA ALA A 149 13.60 3.37 22.42
C ALA A 149 14.91 3.35 21.61
N GLY A 150 16.00 3.90 22.16
CA GLY A 150 17.31 3.88 21.52
C GLY A 150 17.83 2.47 21.24
N ARG A 151 17.69 1.55 22.21
CA ARG A 151 18.06 0.13 22.03
C ARG A 151 17.19 -0.57 20.98
N SER A 152 15.89 -0.33 21.00
CA SER A 152 14.95 -0.94 20.06
C SER A 152 15.19 -0.48 18.62
N VAL A 153 15.51 0.80 18.40
CA VAL A 153 15.92 1.30 17.08
C VAL A 153 17.24 0.67 16.61
N ALA A 154 18.23 0.54 17.51
CA ALA A 154 19.48 -0.16 17.17
C ALA A 154 19.22 -1.64 16.80
N SER A 155 18.31 -2.31 17.52
CA SER A 155 17.89 -3.68 17.21
C SER A 155 17.17 -3.76 15.86
N LEU A 156 16.34 -2.78 15.49
CA LEU A 156 15.69 -2.72 14.18
C LEU A 156 16.71 -2.53 13.04
N ALA A 157 17.64 -1.59 13.22
CA ALA A 157 18.70 -1.33 12.25
C ALA A 157 19.65 -2.53 12.10
N GLN A 158 19.79 -3.34 13.15
CA GLN A 158 20.40 -4.65 13.01
C GLN A 158 19.46 -5.53 12.21
N LEU A 159 18.24 -5.84 12.65
CA LEU A 159 17.35 -6.84 12.05
C LEU A 159 17.10 -6.66 10.54
N LEU A 160 16.85 -5.42 10.10
CA LEU A 160 16.47 -5.09 8.73
C LEU A 160 17.59 -4.35 7.97
N PRO A 161 17.84 -4.67 6.69
CA PRO A 161 18.86 -3.96 5.91
C PRO A 161 18.43 -2.53 5.58
N GLY A 162 19.38 -1.60 5.57
CA GLY A 162 19.14 -0.20 5.26
C GLY A 162 18.88 0.66 6.50
N SER A 163 18.73 1.96 6.31
CA SER A 163 18.45 2.91 7.39
C SER A 163 17.57 4.02 6.85
N PRO A 164 16.27 4.06 7.21
CA PRO A 164 15.40 5.15 6.80
C PRO A 164 15.82 6.46 7.49
N PRO A 165 15.48 7.63 6.90
CA PRO A 165 15.46 8.87 7.65
C PRO A 165 14.45 8.73 8.79
N LEU A 166 14.90 8.90 10.02
CA LEU A 166 14.03 8.72 11.18
C LEU A 166 13.06 9.90 11.33
N PRO A 167 11.76 9.63 11.56
CA PRO A 167 10.75 10.67 11.71
C PRO A 167 10.92 11.43 13.04
N VAL A 168 10.35 12.63 13.09
CA VAL A 168 10.06 13.31 14.35
C VAL A 168 8.78 12.70 14.92
N ILE A 169 8.83 12.24 16.17
CA ILE A 169 7.69 11.65 16.87
C ILE A 169 6.92 12.77 17.56
N GLU A 170 5.69 13.03 17.12
CA GLU A 170 4.80 14.04 17.68
C GLU A 170 3.86 13.41 18.71
N LEU A 171 4.01 13.81 19.99
CA LEU A 171 3.12 13.40 21.07
C LEU A 171 1.95 14.38 21.16
N ARG A 172 0.79 14.01 20.60
CA ARG A 172 -0.42 14.84 20.54
C ARG A 172 -1.68 13.98 20.58
N ALA A 173 -2.81 14.59 20.95
CA ALA A 173 -4.10 13.91 20.89
C ALA A 173 -4.43 13.48 19.45
N LEU A 174 -4.88 12.24 19.29
CA LEU A 174 -5.31 11.67 18.01
C LEU A 174 -6.80 11.37 18.01
N TYR A 175 -7.40 11.32 16.82
CA TYR A 175 -8.83 11.04 16.67
C TYR A 175 -9.15 9.60 17.08
N ASP A 176 -8.29 8.65 16.69
CA ASP A 176 -8.23 7.26 17.13
C ASP A 176 -7.00 7.01 18.02
N SER A 177 -7.00 5.94 18.82
CA SER A 177 -5.88 5.60 19.73
C SER A 177 -4.68 4.98 18.99
N HIS A 178 -4.78 4.79 17.68
CA HIS A 178 -3.73 4.23 16.86
C HIS A 178 -2.74 5.33 16.45
N GLY A 179 -1.45 5.05 16.60
CA GLY A 179 -0.43 5.93 16.04
C GLY A 179 -0.34 5.77 14.53
N HIS A 180 0.02 6.82 13.82
CA HIS A 180 0.18 6.78 12.36
C HIS A 180 1.21 7.78 11.85
N PHE A 181 1.79 7.49 10.70
CA PHE A 181 2.60 8.46 9.97
C PHE A 181 1.71 9.52 9.35
N ASP A 182 1.96 10.79 9.69
CA ASP A 182 1.43 11.92 8.92
C ASP A 182 2.12 12.00 7.55
N ASN A 183 3.41 11.66 7.52
CA ASN A 183 4.26 11.60 6.35
C ASN A 183 5.55 10.82 6.69
N PRO A 184 6.46 10.54 5.73
CA PRO A 184 7.69 9.79 5.99
C PRO A 184 8.65 10.40 7.03
N PHE A 185 8.43 11.65 7.45
CA PHE A 185 9.29 12.40 8.37
C PHE A 185 8.60 12.77 9.69
N ALA A 186 7.32 12.45 9.88
CA ALA A 186 6.58 12.72 11.12
C ALA A 186 5.67 11.54 11.49
N LEU A 187 5.79 11.07 12.72
CA LEU A 187 5.00 10.00 13.30
C LEU A 187 4.17 10.57 14.45
N ALA A 188 2.85 10.49 14.37
CA ALA A 188 1.96 11.00 15.40
C ALA A 188 1.53 9.86 16.33
N ILE A 189 1.61 10.10 17.64
CA ILE A 189 1.26 9.13 18.68
C ILE A 189 0.40 9.82 19.73
N ASP A 190 -0.67 9.16 20.15
CA ASP A 190 -1.48 9.63 21.28
C ASP A 190 -0.66 9.50 22.58
N SER A 191 -0.37 10.65 23.21
CA SER A 191 0.38 10.69 24.47
C SER A 191 -0.35 10.01 25.63
N GLU A 192 -1.67 9.85 25.52
CA GLU A 192 -2.54 9.26 26.54
C GLU A 192 -2.82 7.76 26.28
N SER A 193 -2.29 7.21 25.17
CA SER A 193 -2.34 5.78 24.86
C SER A 193 -1.65 4.96 25.95
N ASP A 194 -2.09 3.72 26.13
CA ASP A 194 -1.54 2.80 27.14
C ASP A 194 -0.10 2.37 26.82
N GLU A 195 0.24 2.22 25.54
CA GLU A 195 1.53 1.66 25.11
C GLU A 195 2.20 2.46 23.99
N PRO A 196 2.51 3.76 24.17
CA PRO A 196 3.00 4.60 23.08
C PRO A 196 4.40 4.19 22.58
N LEU A 197 5.25 3.57 23.41
CA LEU A 197 6.52 2.99 22.93
C LEU A 197 6.26 1.81 21.98
N ARG A 198 5.29 0.94 22.31
CA ARG A 198 4.89 -0.16 21.43
C ARG A 198 4.44 0.39 20.09
N THR A 199 3.55 1.38 20.10
CA THR A 199 3.06 2.03 18.87
C THR A 199 4.21 2.65 18.08
N VAL A 200 5.12 3.38 18.71
CA VAL A 200 6.31 3.93 18.02
C VAL A 200 7.13 2.83 17.36
N MET A 201 7.40 1.73 18.08
CA MET A 201 8.22 0.65 17.55
C MET A 201 7.51 -0.16 16.46
N HIS A 202 6.20 -0.31 16.57
CA HIS A 202 5.34 -0.92 15.56
C HIS A 202 5.45 -0.15 14.24
N GLU A 203 5.18 1.15 14.29
CA GLU A 203 5.21 2.04 13.13
C GLU A 203 6.62 2.18 12.54
N LEU A 204 7.65 2.31 13.38
CA LEU A 204 9.04 2.32 12.91
C LEU A 204 9.42 1.00 12.22
N THR A 205 8.87 -0.14 12.63
CA THR A 205 9.14 -1.42 11.97
C THR A 205 8.61 -1.41 10.53
N HIS A 206 7.42 -0.86 10.29
CA HIS A 206 6.89 -0.67 8.94
C HIS A 206 7.80 0.23 8.10
N LEU A 207 8.28 1.34 8.65
CA LEU A 207 9.20 2.25 7.95
C LEU A 207 10.54 1.57 7.60
N TYR A 208 11.13 0.84 8.55
CA TYR A 208 12.37 0.10 8.30
C TYR A 208 12.15 -1.01 7.27
N LEU A 209 11.03 -1.73 7.33
CA LEU A 209 10.71 -2.77 6.36
C LEU A 209 10.51 -2.17 4.97
N LEU A 210 9.79 -1.06 4.85
CA LEU A 210 9.62 -0.31 3.61
C LEU A 210 10.99 0.06 2.99
N TRP A 211 11.90 0.64 3.77
CA TRP A 211 13.25 0.98 3.31
C TRP A 211 14.08 -0.24 2.94
N ALA A 212 13.94 -1.32 3.72
CA ALA A 212 14.60 -2.58 3.47
C ALA A 212 14.15 -3.22 2.17
N LEU A 213 12.93 -2.92 1.69
CA LEU A 213 12.38 -3.47 0.45
C LEU A 213 12.74 -2.65 -0.80
N ILE A 214 13.25 -1.42 -0.66
CA ILE A 214 13.75 -0.60 -1.78
C ILE A 214 15.04 -1.22 -2.37
N PRO A 215 15.18 -1.31 -3.71
CA PRO A 215 14.32 -0.77 -4.76
C PRO A 215 13.20 -1.70 -5.25
N GLY A 216 13.03 -2.90 -4.68
CA GLY A 216 12.05 -3.90 -5.12
C GLY A 216 10.59 -3.52 -4.91
N LEU A 217 10.29 -2.34 -4.37
CA LEU A 217 8.91 -1.88 -4.20
C LEU A 217 8.26 -1.59 -5.56
N PRO A 218 6.97 -1.97 -5.73
CA PRO A 218 6.14 -2.63 -4.72
C PRO A 218 6.44 -4.15 -4.65
N VAL A 219 6.49 -4.72 -3.43
CA VAL A 219 6.77 -6.14 -3.22
C VAL A 219 5.53 -6.90 -2.77
N ASP A 220 5.50 -8.19 -3.07
CA ASP A 220 4.56 -9.15 -2.49
C ASP A 220 5.01 -9.56 -1.08
N CYS A 221 5.06 -8.61 -0.13
CA CYS A 221 5.33 -8.93 1.28
C CYS A 221 4.02 -9.36 1.94
N PRO A 222 3.88 -10.61 2.44
CA PRO A 222 2.66 -11.04 3.09
C PRO A 222 2.33 -10.15 4.26
N ARG A 223 1.06 -9.80 4.43
CA ARG A 223 0.64 -8.91 5.51
C ARG A 223 0.95 -9.49 6.89
N TRP A 224 0.83 -10.82 7.05
CA TRP A 224 1.22 -11.49 8.30
C TRP A 224 2.71 -11.29 8.64
N LEU A 225 3.59 -11.17 7.65
CA LEU A 225 5.01 -10.90 7.91
C LEU A 225 5.23 -9.43 8.25
N ASN A 226 4.58 -8.51 7.52
CA ASN A 226 4.71 -7.07 7.75
C ASN A 226 4.19 -6.67 9.15
N GLU A 227 2.93 -6.98 9.43
CA GLU A 227 2.27 -6.69 10.71
C GLU A 227 2.85 -7.55 11.84
N GLY A 228 3.11 -8.84 11.57
CA GLY A 228 3.68 -9.73 12.58
C GLY A 228 5.09 -9.35 13.01
N LEU A 229 5.90 -8.79 12.11
CA LEU A 229 7.22 -8.27 12.45
C LEU A 229 7.10 -6.99 13.28
N ALA A 230 6.17 -6.11 12.92
CA ALA A 230 5.88 -4.90 13.69
C ALA A 230 5.43 -5.25 15.12
N GLU A 231 4.50 -6.19 15.27
CA GLU A 231 4.02 -6.72 16.55
C GLU A 231 5.10 -7.43 17.36
N HIS A 232 5.97 -8.22 16.70
CA HIS A 232 7.05 -8.95 17.39
C HIS A 232 8.11 -7.99 17.92
N VAL A 233 8.52 -7.00 17.12
CA VAL A 233 9.52 -6.01 17.52
C VAL A 233 8.96 -5.07 18.59
N SER A 234 7.72 -4.59 18.40
CA SER A 234 7.07 -3.71 19.37
C SER A 234 6.83 -4.40 20.71
N GLY A 235 6.43 -5.67 20.70
CA GLY A 235 6.30 -6.49 21.91
C GLY A 235 7.64 -6.70 22.63
N LYS A 236 8.74 -6.95 21.91
CA LYS A 236 10.07 -7.04 22.53
C LYS A 236 10.49 -5.75 23.25
N ALA A 237 10.13 -4.58 22.68
CA ALA A 237 10.43 -3.30 23.29
C ALA A 237 9.67 -3.07 24.63
N MET A 238 8.52 -3.73 24.79
CA MET A 238 7.72 -3.72 26.02
C MET A 238 8.07 -4.84 27.00
N HIS A 239 9.14 -5.62 26.75
CA HIS A 239 9.46 -6.82 27.54
C HIS A 239 8.33 -7.88 27.55
N ASP A 240 7.43 -7.86 26.55
CA ASP A 240 6.37 -8.87 26.42
C ASP A 240 6.93 -10.29 26.21
N ALA A 241 8.22 -10.45 25.89
CA ALA A 241 8.81 -11.77 25.67
C ALA A 241 8.57 -12.73 26.86
N ASP A 242 8.49 -12.21 28.09
CA ASP A 242 8.26 -13.00 29.30
C ASP A 242 6.76 -13.17 29.66
N GLY A 243 5.88 -12.37 29.04
CA GLY A 243 4.43 -12.31 29.31
C GLY A 243 3.56 -12.89 28.19
N TRP A 244 3.99 -12.81 26.94
CA TRP A 244 3.25 -13.20 25.73
C TRP A 244 2.71 -14.63 25.76
N GLY A 245 3.51 -15.56 26.29
CA GLY A 245 3.09 -16.94 26.54
C GLY A 245 1.82 -17.07 27.39
N LYS A 246 1.60 -16.11 28.29
CA LYS A 246 0.55 -16.15 29.32
C LYS A 246 -0.78 -15.55 28.86
N TYR A 247 -0.79 -14.63 27.90
CA TYR A 247 -2.02 -13.90 27.53
C TYR A 247 -2.44 -14.01 26.06
N ALA A 248 -1.53 -14.31 25.14
CA ALA A 248 -1.92 -14.54 23.75
C ALA A 248 -2.72 -15.84 23.65
N MET A 249 -4.04 -15.70 23.59
CA MET A 249 -5.01 -16.79 23.50
C MET A 249 -6.06 -16.41 22.47
N VAL A 250 -6.54 -17.36 21.68
CA VAL A 250 -7.66 -17.11 20.77
C VAL A 250 -8.75 -18.16 20.97
N ARG A 251 -9.96 -17.84 20.54
CA ARG A 251 -11.04 -18.82 20.41
C ARG A 251 -10.85 -19.64 19.14
N GLN A 252 -11.28 -20.89 19.16
CA GLN A 252 -11.27 -21.75 17.97
C GLN A 252 -12.03 -21.11 16.79
N SER A 253 -13.09 -20.35 17.06
CA SER A 253 -13.86 -19.62 16.04
C SER A 253 -13.12 -18.44 15.41
N SER A 254 -12.08 -17.93 16.07
CA SER A 254 -11.26 -16.81 15.60
C SER A 254 -9.95 -17.27 14.95
N LEU A 255 -9.76 -18.59 14.79
CA LEU A 255 -8.56 -19.15 14.17
C LEU A 255 -8.58 -18.89 12.66
N VAL A 256 -7.51 -18.27 12.16
CA VAL A 256 -7.36 -17.94 10.74
C VAL A 256 -6.11 -18.59 10.17
N ASP A 257 -6.17 -19.05 8.92
CA ASP A 257 -5.00 -19.52 8.17
C ASP A 257 -4.08 -18.34 7.76
N LEU A 258 -2.77 -18.55 7.62
CA LEU A 258 -1.82 -17.46 7.32
C LEU A 258 -2.10 -16.72 6.01
N ASP A 259 -2.64 -17.42 5.02
CA ASP A 259 -3.08 -16.85 3.74
C ASP A 259 -4.31 -15.95 3.92
N ALA A 260 -5.20 -16.29 4.85
CA ALA A 260 -6.38 -15.51 5.22
C ALA A 260 -6.11 -14.40 6.25
N VAL A 261 -4.91 -14.31 6.83
CA VAL A 261 -4.54 -13.23 7.77
C VAL A 261 -4.65 -11.84 7.11
N SER A 262 -4.28 -11.71 5.83
CA SER A 262 -4.30 -10.42 5.12
C SER A 262 -5.70 -9.77 5.05
N PRO A 263 -6.77 -10.45 4.60
CA PRO A 263 -8.11 -9.91 4.67
C PRO A 263 -8.66 -9.82 6.11
N ALA A 264 -8.21 -10.71 7.01
CA ALA A 264 -8.70 -10.74 8.39
C ALA A 264 -8.24 -9.53 9.23
N PHE A 265 -7.19 -8.80 8.85
CA PHE A 265 -6.82 -7.52 9.49
C PHE A 265 -7.91 -6.43 9.39
N SER A 266 -8.95 -6.63 8.57
CA SER A 266 -10.12 -5.75 8.53
C SER A 266 -11.24 -6.19 9.48
N TRP A 267 -11.07 -7.29 10.21
CA TRP A 267 -12.03 -7.78 11.19
C TRP A 267 -11.82 -7.07 12.53
N PRO A 268 -12.89 -6.88 13.32
CA PRO A 268 -12.75 -6.31 14.66
C PRO A 268 -12.00 -7.28 15.59
N GLY A 269 -10.98 -6.79 16.30
CA GLY A 269 -10.25 -7.55 17.34
C GLY A 269 -8.73 -7.54 17.17
N HIS A 270 -8.02 -8.13 18.13
CA HIS A 270 -6.55 -8.25 18.17
C HIS A 270 -6.04 -9.64 17.80
N GLU A 271 -6.94 -10.61 17.59
CA GLU A 271 -6.55 -11.99 17.38
C GLU A 271 -5.69 -12.14 16.12
N VAL A 272 -5.99 -11.42 15.05
CA VAL A 272 -5.25 -11.50 13.79
C VAL A 272 -3.80 -10.99 13.94
N GLU A 273 -3.61 -9.92 14.71
CA GLU A 273 -2.27 -9.42 15.09
C GLU A 273 -1.50 -10.50 15.85
N TRP A 274 -2.16 -11.25 16.73
CA TRP A 274 -1.53 -12.34 17.47
C TRP A 274 -1.14 -13.53 16.60
N HIS A 275 -1.96 -13.89 15.60
CA HIS A 275 -1.59 -14.92 14.62
C HIS A 275 -0.34 -14.50 13.85
N ALA A 276 -0.30 -13.26 13.36
CA ALA A 276 0.81 -12.70 12.60
C ALA A 276 2.11 -12.66 13.44
N ARG A 277 2.02 -12.17 14.68
CA ARG A 277 3.15 -12.11 15.62
C ARG A 277 3.71 -13.50 15.92
N ASP A 278 2.86 -14.47 16.22
CA ASP A 278 3.30 -15.84 16.55
C ASP A 278 3.95 -16.54 15.35
N ALA A 279 3.43 -16.32 14.14
CA ALA A 279 4.05 -16.80 12.91
C ALA A 279 5.44 -16.22 12.68
N VAL A 280 5.63 -14.92 12.90
CA VAL A 280 6.96 -14.29 12.80
C VAL A 280 7.90 -14.76 13.91
N ALA A 281 7.41 -14.92 15.14
CA ALA A 281 8.21 -15.48 16.22
C ALA A 281 8.73 -16.88 15.87
N MET A 282 7.85 -17.76 15.38
CA MET A 282 8.21 -19.10 14.94
C MET A 282 9.17 -19.11 13.73
N LEU A 283 9.00 -18.18 12.78
CA LEU A 283 9.92 -18.01 11.65
C LEU A 283 11.33 -17.67 12.14
N LEU A 284 11.43 -16.74 13.08
CA LEU A 284 12.70 -16.31 13.67
C LEU A 284 13.32 -17.39 14.55
N ASP A 285 12.53 -18.09 15.35
CA ASP A 285 13.02 -19.18 16.20
C ASP A 285 13.57 -20.35 15.38
N ARG A 286 12.92 -20.70 14.26
CA ARG A 286 13.33 -21.82 13.42
C ARG A 286 14.50 -21.50 12.50
N HIS A 287 14.55 -20.29 11.94
CA HIS A 287 15.48 -19.97 10.85
C HIS A 287 16.47 -18.84 11.18
N GLY A 288 16.23 -18.07 12.25
CA GLY A 288 17.06 -16.97 12.71
C GLY A 288 17.01 -15.71 11.83
N ASP A 289 17.50 -14.60 12.39
CA ASP A 289 17.51 -13.28 11.76
C ASP A 289 18.25 -13.25 10.41
N LYS A 290 19.30 -14.06 10.25
CA LYS A 290 20.04 -14.16 8.98
C LYS A 290 19.15 -14.64 7.84
N THR A 291 18.22 -15.55 8.12
CA THR A 291 17.26 -16.05 7.13
C THR A 291 16.22 -14.98 6.83
N LEU A 292 15.71 -14.25 7.83
CA LEU A 292 14.81 -13.12 7.59
C LEU A 292 15.47 -12.10 6.65
N ARG A 293 16.73 -11.71 6.89
CA ARG A 293 17.46 -10.80 5.99
C ARG A 293 17.57 -11.35 4.57
N ARG A 294 17.80 -12.65 4.40
CA ARG A 294 17.84 -13.31 3.09
C ARG A 294 16.45 -13.30 2.41
N LEU A 295 15.37 -13.48 3.17
CA LEU A 295 14.00 -13.34 2.67
C LEU A 295 13.74 -11.91 2.19
N ILE A 296 14.04 -10.91 3.02
CA ILE A 296 13.88 -9.49 2.67
C ILE A 296 14.74 -9.14 1.45
N ASN A 297 16.00 -9.57 1.40
CA ASN A 297 16.84 -9.39 0.21
C ASN A 297 16.29 -10.11 -1.03
N GLY A 298 15.64 -11.26 -0.89
CA GLY A 298 14.94 -11.92 -1.98
C GLY A 298 13.74 -11.09 -2.47
N LEU A 299 12.97 -10.49 -1.54
CA LEU A 299 11.86 -9.59 -1.86
C LEU A 299 12.33 -8.27 -2.50
N ARG A 300 13.51 -7.75 -2.13
CA ARG A 300 14.13 -6.57 -2.78
C ARG A 300 14.42 -6.77 -4.26
N LEU A 301 14.55 -8.02 -4.69
CA LEU A 301 14.68 -8.40 -6.10
C LEU A 301 13.29 -8.60 -6.75
N ALA A 302 12.23 -8.08 -6.10
CA ALA A 302 10.83 -8.13 -6.52
C ALA A 302 10.31 -9.54 -6.86
N ARG A 303 10.80 -10.53 -6.14
CA ARG A 303 10.31 -11.92 -6.24
C ARG A 303 9.07 -12.12 -5.37
N PRO A 304 8.04 -12.87 -5.83
CA PRO A 304 6.90 -13.23 -4.99
C PRO A 304 7.33 -13.96 -3.72
N PHE A 305 6.72 -13.67 -2.58
CA PHE A 305 7.15 -14.26 -1.31
C PHE A 305 7.03 -15.79 -1.30
N HIS A 306 5.97 -16.33 -1.89
CA HIS A 306 5.76 -17.78 -2.06
C HIS A 306 6.93 -18.47 -2.81
N SER A 307 7.64 -17.73 -3.67
CA SER A 307 8.82 -18.24 -4.39
C SER A 307 10.11 -18.01 -3.61
N VAL A 308 10.27 -16.86 -2.95
CA VAL A 308 11.46 -16.54 -2.16
C VAL A 308 11.59 -17.45 -0.95
N TYR A 309 10.47 -17.73 -0.28
CA TYR A 309 10.43 -18.51 0.94
C TYR A 309 11.14 -19.86 0.81
N PRO A 310 10.71 -20.79 -0.08
CA PRO A 310 11.35 -22.10 -0.22
C PRO A 310 12.79 -22.03 -0.70
N ILE A 311 13.16 -21.03 -1.51
CA ILE A 311 14.55 -20.84 -1.97
C ILE A 311 15.47 -20.51 -0.79
N VAL A 312 14.99 -19.71 0.16
CA VAL A 312 15.81 -19.24 1.28
C VAL A 312 15.79 -20.24 2.45
N THR A 313 14.62 -20.79 2.78
CA THR A 313 14.42 -21.67 3.94
C THR A 313 14.65 -23.15 3.63
N GLY A 314 14.60 -23.55 2.36
CA GLY A 314 14.60 -24.95 1.94
C GLY A 314 13.28 -25.68 2.21
N GLN A 315 12.24 -24.99 2.66
CA GLN A 315 10.94 -25.56 3.03
C GLN A 315 9.79 -24.86 2.28
N PRO A 316 8.78 -25.58 1.76
CA PRO A 316 7.58 -24.96 1.21
C PRO A 316 6.82 -24.11 2.24
N LEU A 317 6.30 -22.95 1.83
CA LEU A 317 5.53 -22.06 2.72
C LEU A 317 4.30 -22.76 3.32
N ASP A 318 3.58 -23.57 2.53
CA ASP A 318 2.41 -24.34 3.02
C ASP A 318 2.77 -25.29 4.18
N SER A 319 3.98 -25.85 4.14
CA SER A 319 4.49 -26.73 5.19
C SER A 319 4.80 -25.95 6.46
N PHE A 320 5.36 -24.74 6.32
CA PHE A 320 5.55 -23.83 7.45
C PHE A 320 4.20 -23.39 8.04
N ALA A 321 3.25 -22.96 7.20
CA ALA A 321 1.92 -22.52 7.61
C ALA A 321 1.16 -23.64 8.35
N SER A 322 1.23 -24.87 7.84
CA SER A 322 0.63 -26.04 8.50
C SER A 322 1.27 -26.34 9.85
N ALA A 323 2.61 -26.30 9.93
CA ALA A 323 3.34 -26.52 11.16
C ALA A 323 3.04 -25.43 12.20
N TRP A 324 2.97 -24.17 11.76
CA TRP A 324 2.58 -23.04 12.58
C TRP A 324 1.17 -23.22 13.11
N LYS A 325 0.20 -23.50 12.24
CA LYS A 325 -1.20 -23.67 12.65
C LYS A 325 -1.35 -24.78 13.68
N GLN A 326 -0.68 -25.92 13.50
CA GLN A 326 -0.69 -27.01 14.48
C GLN A 326 -0.10 -26.59 15.83
N GLN A 327 1.02 -25.86 15.82
CA GLN A 327 1.64 -25.36 17.03
C GLN A 327 0.75 -24.31 17.73
N PHE A 328 0.20 -23.38 16.97
CA PHE A 328 -0.69 -22.32 17.43
C PHE A 328 -1.98 -22.91 18.05
N ILE A 329 -2.62 -23.87 17.37
CA ILE A 329 -3.77 -24.62 17.89
C ILE A 329 -3.46 -25.27 19.24
N ARG A 330 -2.28 -25.86 19.40
CA ARG A 330 -1.87 -26.52 20.64
C ARG A 330 -1.53 -25.55 21.78
N GLN A 331 -1.01 -24.36 21.48
CA GLN A 331 -0.45 -23.45 22.49
C GLN A 331 -1.36 -22.24 22.81
N ARG A 332 -2.21 -21.86 21.87
CA ARG A 332 -2.92 -20.56 21.85
C ARG A 332 -4.44 -20.70 21.80
N VAL A 333 -4.96 -21.76 21.19
CA VAL A 333 -6.42 -21.98 21.19
C VAL A 333 -6.87 -22.42 22.57
N LEU A 334 -7.74 -21.61 23.16
CA LEU A 334 -8.21 -21.75 24.53
C LEU A 334 -8.93 -23.09 24.74
N GLU A 335 -9.76 -23.51 23.79
CA GLU A 335 -10.51 -24.78 23.86
C GLU A 335 -9.62 -26.04 23.84
N ASN A 336 -8.35 -25.92 23.46
CA ASN A 336 -7.40 -27.03 23.48
C ASN A 336 -6.50 -27.04 24.74
N GLN A 337 -6.65 -26.04 25.62
CA GLN A 337 -5.89 -25.97 26.87
C GLN A 337 -6.63 -26.70 28.00
N THR A 338 -5.90 -27.07 29.04
CA THR A 338 -6.53 -27.61 30.26
C THR A 338 -7.32 -26.52 30.98
N ARG A 339 -8.39 -26.88 31.70
CA ARG A 339 -9.17 -25.93 32.52
C ARG A 339 -8.28 -25.12 33.49
N ALA A 340 -7.28 -25.76 34.10
CA ALA A 340 -6.35 -25.09 35.01
C ALA A 340 -5.54 -24.01 34.29
N GLU A 341 -5.07 -24.30 33.07
CA GLU A 341 -4.31 -23.35 32.26
C GLU A 341 -5.18 -22.20 31.75
N VAL A 342 -6.39 -22.50 31.25
CA VAL A 342 -7.38 -21.47 30.86
C VAL A 342 -7.64 -20.52 32.02
N SER A 343 -7.97 -21.05 33.20
CA SER A 343 -8.24 -20.25 34.40
C SER A 343 -7.04 -19.41 34.80
N SER A 344 -5.84 -20.01 34.84
CA SER A 344 -4.60 -19.28 35.19
C SER A 344 -4.30 -18.13 34.23
N ARG A 345 -4.48 -18.33 32.92
CA ARG A 345 -4.21 -17.30 31.91
C ARG A 345 -5.27 -16.19 31.93
N LEU A 346 -6.55 -16.53 32.09
CA LEU A 346 -7.62 -15.55 32.26
C LEU A 346 -7.46 -14.72 33.54
N GLN A 347 -7.02 -15.34 34.65
CA GLN A 347 -6.68 -14.62 35.89
C GLN A 347 -5.52 -13.65 35.68
N TRP A 348 -4.52 -14.05 34.90
CA TRP A 348 -3.43 -13.15 34.55
C TRP A 348 -3.94 -11.96 33.71
N LEU A 349 -4.75 -12.21 32.69
CA LEU A 349 -5.37 -11.16 31.86
C LEU A 349 -6.20 -10.18 32.69
N ALA A 350 -7.07 -10.70 33.57
CA ALA A 350 -7.89 -9.87 34.45
C ALA A 350 -7.06 -8.94 35.34
N LYS A 351 -5.88 -9.39 35.78
CA LYS A 351 -5.00 -8.63 36.67
C LYS A 351 -4.05 -7.68 35.96
N ASN A 352 -3.75 -7.91 34.68
CA ASN A 352 -2.66 -7.20 33.98
C ASN A 352 -3.07 -6.49 32.69
N ARG A 353 -4.17 -6.89 32.02
CA ARG A 353 -4.62 -6.32 30.74
C ARG A 353 -6.06 -5.80 30.76
N GLY A 354 -6.83 -6.15 31.80
CA GLY A 354 -8.14 -5.57 32.05
C GLY A 354 -9.30 -6.26 31.33
N PHE A 355 -10.42 -5.55 31.21
CA PHE A 355 -11.70 -6.13 30.82
C PHE A 355 -11.85 -6.26 29.31
N VAL A 356 -11.32 -5.31 28.53
CA VAL A 356 -11.50 -5.28 27.07
C VAL A 356 -10.91 -6.52 26.40
N GLU A 357 -9.65 -6.85 26.70
CA GLU A 357 -8.99 -8.04 26.14
C GLU A 357 -9.61 -9.35 26.66
N MET A 358 -9.95 -9.40 27.95
CA MET A 358 -10.50 -10.61 28.56
C MET A 358 -11.93 -10.92 28.08
N GLN A 359 -12.77 -9.90 27.88
CA GLN A 359 -14.19 -10.08 27.54
C GLN A 359 -14.37 -10.87 26.24
N ILE A 360 -13.53 -10.60 25.24
CA ILE A 360 -13.58 -11.27 23.93
C ILE A 360 -13.41 -12.78 24.10
N LEU A 361 -12.52 -13.21 25.01
CA LEU A 361 -12.26 -14.63 25.28
C LEU A 361 -13.38 -15.29 26.08
N LEU A 362 -14.02 -14.55 26.99
CA LEU A 362 -15.13 -15.06 27.79
C LEU A 362 -16.43 -15.21 27.00
N ASN A 363 -16.63 -14.40 25.96
CA ASN A 363 -17.84 -14.45 25.14
C ASN A 363 -18.00 -15.83 24.49
N GLY A 364 -19.11 -16.52 24.81
CA GLY A 364 -19.38 -17.86 24.29
C GLY A 364 -18.44 -18.95 24.82
N LEU A 365 -17.74 -18.72 25.94
CA LEU A 365 -16.99 -19.78 26.63
C LEU A 365 -17.94 -20.68 27.42
N SER A 366 -17.84 -22.00 27.23
CA SER A 366 -18.68 -22.98 27.92
C SER A 366 -18.30 -23.11 29.40
N THR A 367 -19.29 -23.41 30.25
CA THR A 367 -19.11 -23.71 31.68
C THR A 367 -18.19 -24.91 31.95
N SER A 368 -17.96 -25.75 30.94
CA SER A 368 -16.97 -26.84 31.00
C SER A 368 -15.52 -26.35 31.14
N PHE A 369 -15.22 -25.13 30.69
CA PHE A 369 -13.88 -24.52 30.77
C PHE A 369 -13.74 -23.56 31.96
N LEU A 370 -14.83 -22.95 32.42
CA LEU A 370 -14.83 -21.96 33.48
C LEU A 370 -16.20 -21.93 34.17
N ALA A 371 -16.26 -22.14 35.48
CA ALA A 371 -17.54 -22.10 36.20
C ALA A 371 -18.10 -20.68 36.24
N ASP A 372 -19.43 -20.52 36.31
CA ASP A 372 -20.08 -19.20 36.31
C ASP A 372 -19.54 -18.26 37.41
N GLU A 373 -19.26 -18.80 38.60
CA GLU A 373 -18.68 -18.04 39.71
C GLU A 373 -17.23 -17.63 39.45
N GLU A 374 -16.43 -18.48 38.81
CA GLU A 374 -15.06 -18.15 38.38
C GLU A 374 -15.09 -17.03 37.32
N GLN A 375 -16.03 -17.10 36.38
CA GLN A 375 -16.23 -16.09 35.35
C GLN A 375 -16.65 -14.73 35.96
N LYS A 376 -17.59 -14.70 36.89
CA LYS A 376 -17.97 -13.48 37.62
C LYS A 376 -16.81 -12.87 38.41
N SER A 377 -16.00 -13.71 39.05
CA SER A 377 -14.79 -13.30 39.77
C SER A 377 -13.76 -12.66 38.84
N LEU A 378 -13.49 -13.28 37.70
CA LEU A 378 -12.59 -12.74 36.66
C LEU A 378 -13.07 -11.40 36.11
N ILE A 379 -14.36 -11.31 35.75
CA ILE A 379 -14.98 -10.06 35.30
C ILE A 379 -14.83 -8.94 36.34
N SER A 380 -15.02 -9.28 37.62
CA SER A 380 -14.86 -8.34 38.72
C SER A 380 -13.41 -7.87 38.84
N GLN A 381 -12.43 -8.79 38.83
CA GLN A 381 -11.01 -8.47 38.87
C GLN A 381 -10.59 -7.55 37.70
N ALA A 382 -11.02 -7.87 36.48
CA ALA A 382 -10.72 -7.07 35.31
C ALA A 382 -11.31 -5.66 35.37
N ARG A 383 -12.54 -5.51 35.88
CA ARG A 383 -13.16 -4.18 36.10
C ARG A 383 -12.44 -3.38 37.18
N ILE A 384 -11.93 -4.03 38.21
CA ILE A 384 -11.13 -3.38 39.26
C ILE A 384 -9.83 -2.85 38.66
N TYR A 385 -9.17 -3.64 37.81
CA TYR A 385 -8.00 -3.21 37.06
C TYR A 385 -8.30 -1.99 36.19
N GLU A 386 -9.38 -1.99 35.39
CA GLU A 386 -9.77 -0.83 34.58
C GLU A 386 -10.06 0.42 35.43
N ALA A 387 -10.75 0.25 36.56
CA ALA A 387 -11.04 1.35 37.47
C ALA A 387 -9.76 1.94 38.08
N GLN A 388 -8.83 1.09 38.51
CA GLN A 388 -7.53 1.51 39.02
C GLN A 388 -6.73 2.27 37.96
N LYS A 389 -6.69 1.74 36.74
CA LYS A 389 -6.08 2.39 35.57
C LYS A 389 -6.67 3.76 35.29
N CYS A 390 -8.00 3.89 35.29
CA CYS A 390 -8.67 5.20 35.16
C CYS A 390 -8.29 6.16 36.29
N LEU A 391 -8.22 5.69 37.54
CA LEU A 391 -7.82 6.52 38.68
C LEU A 391 -6.36 7.00 38.58
N ASP A 392 -5.45 6.12 38.17
CA ASP A 392 -4.03 6.45 37.99
C ASP A 392 -3.82 7.46 36.85
N LYS A 393 -4.68 7.41 35.81
CA LYS A 393 -4.75 8.41 34.74
C LYS A 393 -5.51 9.69 35.11
N GLY A 394 -6.08 9.79 36.32
CA GLY A 394 -6.92 10.92 36.72
C GLY A 394 -8.28 11.00 36.01
N GLN A 395 -8.73 9.93 35.34
CA GLN A 395 -10.05 9.79 34.72
C GLN A 395 -11.12 9.44 35.76
N LEU A 396 -11.34 10.35 36.70
CA LEU A 396 -12.12 10.11 37.91
C LEU A 396 -13.61 9.80 37.64
N PHE A 397 -14.16 10.17 36.48
CA PHE A 397 -15.54 9.90 36.08
C PHE A 397 -15.76 8.49 35.52
N GLU A 398 -14.74 7.88 34.91
CA GLU A 398 -14.87 6.56 34.28
C GLU A 398 -14.69 5.43 35.29
N ALA A 399 -13.84 5.63 36.31
CA ALA A 399 -13.56 4.64 37.34
C ALA A 399 -14.83 4.12 38.07
N PRO A 400 -15.79 4.97 38.51
CA PRO A 400 -17.05 4.50 39.09
C PRO A 400 -17.90 3.67 38.12
N GLY A 401 -17.84 3.96 36.82
CA GLY A 401 -18.57 3.24 35.78
C GLY A 401 -18.12 1.78 35.68
N TRP A 402 -16.80 1.55 35.76
CA TRP A 402 -16.22 0.21 35.80
C TRP A 402 -16.61 -0.56 37.08
N LEU A 403 -16.56 0.13 38.24
CA LEU A 403 -16.87 -0.44 39.55
C LEU A 403 -18.37 -0.74 39.77
N ARG A 404 -19.29 -0.10 39.03
CA ARG A 404 -20.75 -0.24 39.23
C ARG A 404 -21.27 -1.68 39.12
N LYS A 405 -20.60 -2.53 38.34
CA LYS A 405 -20.99 -3.95 38.16
C LYS A 405 -19.96 -4.92 38.76
N VAL A 406 -19.12 -4.46 39.68
CA VAL A 406 -18.28 -5.33 40.50
C VAL A 406 -19.13 -5.81 41.67
N ASP A 407 -19.21 -7.11 41.87
CA ASP A 407 -19.93 -7.68 43.02
C ASP A 407 -19.05 -7.52 44.28
N PRO A 408 -19.48 -6.70 45.27
CA PRO A 408 -18.70 -6.41 46.47
C PRO A 408 -18.63 -7.59 47.44
N ASP A 409 -19.47 -8.61 47.26
CA ASP A 409 -19.59 -9.77 48.16
C ASP A 409 -18.84 -11.01 47.65
N LEU A 410 -18.18 -10.92 46.48
CA LEU A 410 -17.27 -11.95 45.98
C LEU A 410 -15.99 -12.04 46.85
N PRO A 411 -15.55 -13.26 47.24
CA PRO A 411 -14.31 -13.45 47.99
C PRO A 411 -13.08 -12.86 47.26
N GLY A 412 -12.26 -12.08 47.98
CA GLY A 412 -11.06 -11.42 47.42
C GLY A 412 -11.24 -9.96 46.98
N ASN A 413 -12.44 -9.38 47.11
CA ASN A 413 -12.77 -7.99 46.74
C ASN A 413 -12.67 -6.97 47.90
N GLU A 414 -11.92 -7.25 48.97
CA GLU A 414 -11.79 -6.34 50.13
C GLU A 414 -11.20 -4.97 49.75
N ALA A 415 -10.26 -4.95 48.80
CA ALA A 415 -9.67 -3.73 48.24
C ALA A 415 -10.66 -2.88 47.43
N VAL A 416 -11.75 -3.47 46.95
CA VAL A 416 -12.78 -2.79 46.14
C VAL A 416 -13.52 -1.75 46.95
N ARG A 417 -13.76 -1.99 48.25
CA ARG A 417 -14.41 -1.00 49.12
C ARG A 417 -13.56 0.26 49.26
N GLY A 418 -12.24 0.10 49.39
CA GLY A 418 -11.28 1.21 49.42
C GLY A 418 -11.22 1.96 48.09
N LEU A 419 -11.24 1.23 46.97
CA LEU A 419 -11.28 1.81 45.62
C LEU A 419 -12.59 2.54 45.31
N ILE A 420 -13.73 1.98 45.70
CA ILE A 420 -15.05 2.62 45.62
C ILE A 420 -15.08 3.89 46.49
N ALA A 421 -14.55 3.83 47.71
CA ALA A 421 -14.47 4.99 48.59
C ALA A 421 -13.57 6.08 47.99
N LYS A 422 -12.39 5.72 47.47
CA LYS A 422 -11.47 6.63 46.79
C LYS A 422 -12.12 7.25 45.55
N ALA A 423 -12.75 6.44 44.69
CA ALA A 423 -13.43 6.92 43.48
C ALA A 423 -14.63 7.83 43.83
N ARG A 424 -15.40 7.52 44.88
CA ARG A 424 -16.50 8.37 45.36
C ARG A 424 -16.01 9.68 45.98
N GLN A 425 -14.92 9.63 46.75
CA GLN A 425 -14.30 10.81 47.36
C GLN A 425 -13.71 11.73 46.28
N SER A 426 -13.07 11.15 45.26
CA SER A 426 -12.64 11.84 44.06
C SER A 426 -13.82 12.45 43.30
N TYR A 427 -14.93 11.72 43.12
CA TYR A 427 -16.15 12.24 42.47
C TYR A 427 -16.78 13.42 43.24
N SER A 428 -16.78 13.38 44.57
CA SER A 428 -17.28 14.49 45.41
C SER A 428 -16.37 15.72 45.44
N ALA A 429 -15.10 15.57 45.03
CA ALA A 429 -14.12 16.65 44.99
C ALA A 429 -14.08 17.39 43.64
N ILE A 430 -14.86 16.95 42.65
CA ILE A 430 -14.87 17.52 41.30
C ILE A 430 -16.09 18.43 41.14
N ASP A 431 -15.85 19.65 40.70
CA ASP A 431 -16.88 20.59 40.28
C ASP A 431 -17.64 20.01 39.06
N LEU A 432 -18.95 19.80 39.21
CA LEU A 432 -19.81 19.13 38.23
C LEU A 432 -19.89 19.83 36.86
N GLU A 433 -19.39 21.06 36.75
CA GLU A 433 -19.34 21.81 35.49
C GLU A 433 -18.28 21.29 34.50
N ALA A 434 -17.31 20.47 34.93
CA ALA A 434 -16.18 20.03 34.08
C ALA A 434 -16.30 18.58 33.55
N GLY A 435 -17.30 17.81 33.98
CA GLY A 435 -17.15 16.34 34.11
C GLY A 435 -17.59 15.43 32.97
N ALA A 436 -18.21 15.95 31.91
CA ALA A 436 -18.65 15.11 30.79
C ALA A 436 -18.40 15.83 29.45
N ALA A 437 -17.20 16.37 29.27
CA ALA A 437 -16.80 16.78 27.94
C ALA A 437 -16.64 15.52 27.09
N ARG A 438 -17.65 15.19 26.26
CA ARG A 438 -17.36 14.66 24.91
C ARG A 438 -16.11 15.41 24.45
N ARG A 439 -15.02 14.71 24.11
CA ARG A 439 -13.78 15.33 23.59
C ARG A 439 -14.23 16.51 22.73
N PRO A 440 -14.02 17.77 23.17
CA PRO A 440 -14.71 18.89 22.58
C PRO A 440 -14.42 18.81 21.09
N MET A 441 -15.46 18.64 20.28
CA MET A 441 -15.26 18.73 18.85
C MET A 441 -14.68 20.13 18.63
N PRO A 442 -13.57 20.25 17.89
CA PRO A 442 -13.00 21.52 17.52
C PRO A 442 -14.11 22.49 17.16
N GLU A 443 -13.99 23.74 17.60
CA GLU A 443 -14.86 24.79 17.08
C GLU A 443 -14.73 24.77 15.57
N LYS A 444 -15.80 24.34 14.87
CA LYS A 444 -15.73 24.11 13.43
C LYS A 444 -15.24 25.39 12.78
N LEU A 445 -14.22 25.29 11.92
CA LEU A 445 -13.84 26.36 11.01
C LEU A 445 -15.04 26.67 10.09
N HIS A 446 -15.94 27.53 10.56
CA HIS A 446 -17.11 27.94 9.83
C HIS A 446 -16.72 29.03 8.85
N TYR A 447 -16.33 28.60 7.66
CA TYR A 447 -16.35 29.49 6.51
C TYR A 447 -17.79 29.89 6.22
N ASP A 448 -18.05 31.19 6.28
CA ASP A 448 -19.32 31.76 5.84
C ASP A 448 -19.58 31.43 4.36
N GLY A 449 -20.85 31.51 3.94
CA GLY A 449 -21.23 31.17 2.57
C GLY A 449 -20.47 31.98 1.52
N PHE A 450 -20.11 33.22 1.85
CA PHE A 450 -19.37 34.12 0.98
C PHE A 450 -17.91 33.72 0.79
N SER A 451 -17.18 33.37 1.86
CA SER A 451 -15.80 32.89 1.78
C SER A 451 -15.71 31.56 1.02
N ARG A 452 -16.67 30.66 1.22
CA ARG A 452 -16.76 29.42 0.43
C ARG A 452 -16.94 29.73 -1.05
N LEU A 453 -17.85 30.65 -1.38
CA LEU A 453 -18.07 31.07 -2.76
C LEU A 453 -16.79 31.64 -3.39
N ILE A 454 -16.10 32.55 -2.70
CA ILE A 454 -14.82 33.12 -3.15
C ILE A 454 -13.78 32.02 -3.39
N ALA A 455 -13.66 31.06 -2.47
CA ALA A 455 -12.71 29.96 -2.59
C ALA A 455 -13.01 29.09 -3.82
N TRP A 456 -14.28 28.77 -4.09
CA TRP A 456 -14.69 28.02 -5.27
C TRP A 456 -14.50 28.80 -6.57
N VAL A 457 -14.74 30.12 -6.56
CA VAL A 457 -14.41 31.00 -7.69
C VAL A 457 -12.91 31.01 -7.95
N LEU A 458 -12.08 31.12 -6.91
CA LEU A 458 -10.63 31.06 -7.03
C LEU A 458 -10.17 29.70 -7.57
N ALA A 459 -10.72 28.60 -7.08
CA ALA A 459 -10.43 27.25 -7.59
C ALA A 459 -10.78 27.12 -9.08
N ALA A 460 -11.89 27.72 -9.52
CA ALA A 460 -12.28 27.77 -10.92
C ALA A 460 -11.32 28.61 -11.76
N VAL A 461 -10.92 29.80 -11.28
CA VAL A 461 -9.96 30.68 -11.95
C VAL A 461 -8.59 30.00 -12.07
N VAL A 462 -8.08 29.40 -10.99
CA VAL A 462 -6.80 28.68 -11.00
C VAL A 462 -6.87 27.49 -11.95
N SER A 463 -7.94 26.70 -11.91
CA SER A 463 -8.14 25.57 -12.83
C SER A 463 -8.19 26.03 -14.29
N ALA A 464 -8.88 27.14 -14.57
CA ALA A 464 -8.92 27.74 -15.91
C ALA A 464 -7.54 28.27 -16.35
N LEU A 465 -6.77 28.89 -15.45
CA LEU A 465 -5.41 29.33 -15.71
C LEU A 465 -4.47 28.15 -15.98
N LEU A 466 -4.59 27.05 -15.23
CA LEU A 466 -3.82 25.83 -15.46
C LEU A 466 -4.13 25.23 -16.84
N VAL A 467 -5.41 25.10 -17.19
CA VAL A 467 -5.84 24.59 -18.50
C VAL A 467 -5.39 25.52 -19.62
N THR A 468 -5.48 26.84 -19.43
CA THR A 468 -5.06 27.85 -20.41
C THR A 468 -3.54 27.85 -20.58
N GLY A 469 -2.80 27.88 -19.48
CA GLY A 469 -1.34 27.78 -19.44
C GLY A 469 -0.85 26.51 -20.12
N TYR A 470 -1.44 25.35 -19.78
CA TYR A 470 -1.18 24.10 -20.48
C TYR A 470 -1.51 24.20 -21.97
N THR A 471 -2.65 24.78 -22.34
CA THR A 471 -3.05 24.94 -23.75
C THR A 471 -2.07 25.82 -24.54
N VAL A 472 -1.51 26.87 -23.95
CA VAL A 472 -0.55 27.79 -24.57
C VAL A 472 0.85 27.17 -24.63
N LEU A 473 1.27 26.51 -23.56
CA LEU A 473 2.59 25.88 -23.45
C LEU A 473 2.68 24.61 -24.29
N ARG A 474 1.60 23.81 -24.34
CA ARG A 474 1.56 22.53 -25.05
C ARG A 474 2.02 22.62 -26.51
N PRO A 475 1.55 23.52 -27.38
CA PRO A 475 2.01 23.55 -28.77
C PRO A 475 3.50 23.91 -28.86
N LYS A 476 3.99 24.83 -28.02
CA LYS A 476 5.42 25.21 -27.97
C LYS A 476 6.29 24.04 -27.52
N LEU A 477 5.88 23.38 -26.43
CA LEU A 477 6.54 22.18 -25.91
C LEU A 477 6.48 21.06 -26.93
N THR A 478 5.31 20.74 -27.47
CA THR A 478 5.10 19.68 -28.47
C THR A 478 5.94 19.94 -29.72
N ALA A 479 6.06 21.18 -30.20
CA ALA A 479 6.89 21.50 -31.36
C ALA A 479 8.39 21.37 -31.05
N ARG A 480 8.85 21.76 -29.85
CA ARG A 480 10.24 21.55 -29.43
C ARG A 480 10.56 20.06 -29.24
N LEU A 481 9.69 19.35 -28.52
CA LEU A 481 9.82 17.91 -28.28
C LEU A 481 9.75 17.14 -29.61
N LYS A 482 8.84 17.49 -30.54
CA LYS A 482 8.77 16.90 -31.88
C LYS A 482 10.05 17.16 -32.69
N ARG A 483 10.63 18.36 -32.62
CA ARG A 483 11.94 18.64 -33.25
C ARG A 483 13.07 17.79 -32.67
N CYS A 484 13.16 17.70 -31.34
CA CYS A 484 14.13 16.80 -30.70
C CYS A 484 13.88 15.34 -31.06
N TRP A 485 12.61 14.92 -31.10
CA TRP A 485 12.16 13.58 -31.44
C TRP A 485 12.50 13.20 -32.88
N LEU A 486 12.37 14.12 -33.85
CA LEU A 486 12.64 13.86 -35.26
C LEU A 486 14.12 14.03 -35.65
N SER A 487 14.94 14.65 -34.79
CA SER A 487 16.38 14.84 -35.00
C SER A 487 17.11 13.53 -35.36
N HIS A 488 17.97 13.55 -36.38
CA HIS A 488 18.77 12.38 -36.76
C HIS A 488 19.95 12.13 -35.80
N SER A 489 20.57 13.19 -35.27
CA SER A 489 21.77 13.07 -34.41
C SER A 489 21.43 12.79 -32.95
N SER A 490 20.43 13.49 -32.39
CA SER A 490 20.02 13.39 -30.99
C SER A 490 18.71 12.65 -30.77
N GLY A 491 17.93 12.42 -31.84
CA GLY A 491 16.58 11.88 -31.71
C GLY A 491 16.54 10.47 -31.17
N THR A 492 17.49 9.60 -31.52
CA THR A 492 17.54 8.23 -30.96
C THR A 492 17.71 8.25 -29.45
N ALA A 493 18.70 8.98 -28.92
CA ALA A 493 18.90 9.10 -27.47
C ALA A 493 17.71 9.77 -26.78
N PHE A 494 17.14 10.81 -27.38
CA PHE A 494 15.99 11.51 -26.83
C PHE A 494 14.72 10.63 -26.79
N ARG A 495 14.46 9.87 -27.85
CA ARG A 495 13.35 8.89 -27.91
C ARG A 495 13.48 7.86 -26.79
N TRP A 496 14.69 7.35 -26.58
CA TRP A 496 14.96 6.39 -25.50
C TRP A 496 14.84 6.99 -24.12
N LEU A 497 15.29 8.24 -23.94
CA LEU A 497 15.11 8.96 -22.69
C LEU A 497 13.62 9.14 -22.38
N VAL A 498 12.81 9.55 -23.36
CA VAL A 498 11.36 9.72 -23.17
C VAL A 498 10.68 8.40 -22.84
N VAL A 499 10.96 7.33 -23.59
CA VAL A 499 10.35 6.01 -23.33
C VAL A 499 10.80 5.44 -21.98
N SER A 500 12.07 5.60 -21.61
CA SER A 500 12.58 5.07 -20.33
C SER A 500 12.12 5.92 -19.15
N LEU A 501 12.20 7.24 -19.22
CA LEU A 501 11.83 8.14 -18.12
C LEU A 501 10.30 8.19 -17.93
N THR A 502 9.54 8.38 -19.01
CA THR A 502 8.08 8.50 -18.93
C THR A 502 7.41 7.13 -18.88
N GLY A 503 7.91 6.13 -19.61
CA GLY A 503 7.33 4.79 -19.59
C GLY A 503 7.75 3.99 -18.36
N LEU A 504 9.06 3.78 -18.16
CA LEU A 504 9.56 2.92 -17.08
C LEU A 504 9.61 3.62 -15.72
N ALA A 505 10.36 4.71 -15.60
CA ALA A 505 10.50 5.40 -14.32
C ALA A 505 9.17 6.02 -13.86
N GLY A 506 8.35 6.51 -14.80
CA GLY A 506 7.01 7.01 -14.53
C GLY A 506 6.05 5.94 -14.00
N SER A 507 6.01 4.75 -14.60
CA SER A 507 5.16 3.65 -14.10
C SER A 507 5.63 3.13 -12.74
N TRP A 508 6.95 2.94 -12.57
CA TRP A 508 7.52 2.58 -11.27
C TRP A 508 7.20 3.62 -10.19
N PHE A 509 7.35 4.93 -10.50
CA PHE A 509 7.03 6.00 -9.57
C PHE A 509 5.54 6.03 -9.20
N LEU A 510 4.64 5.82 -10.16
CA LEU A 510 3.19 5.76 -9.88
C LEU A 510 2.84 4.58 -8.96
N ARG A 511 3.46 3.42 -9.16
CA ARG A 511 3.31 2.26 -8.27
C ARG A 511 3.84 2.56 -6.87
N PHE A 512 5.08 3.04 -6.77
CA PHE A 512 5.70 3.44 -5.52
C PHE A 512 4.84 4.47 -4.78
N LEU A 513 4.34 5.48 -5.49
CA LEU A 513 3.47 6.50 -4.90
C LEU A 513 2.19 5.87 -4.34
N VAL A 514 1.45 5.12 -5.16
CA VAL A 514 0.10 4.67 -4.81
C VAL A 514 0.09 3.52 -3.80
N ILE A 515 1.02 2.57 -3.93
CA ILE A 515 1.06 1.37 -3.10
C ILE A 515 1.91 1.61 -1.86
N SER A 516 3.00 2.36 -1.98
CA SER A 516 4.01 2.46 -0.93
C SER A 516 4.04 3.79 -0.19
N MET A 517 3.62 4.92 -0.78
CA MET A 517 3.66 6.23 -0.10
C MET A 517 2.29 6.69 0.40
N ILE A 518 1.21 6.49 -0.38
CA ILE A 518 -0.17 6.87 0.01
C ILE A 518 -0.58 6.29 1.38
N PRO A 519 -0.30 5.00 1.72
CA PRO A 519 -0.64 4.49 3.05
C PRO A 519 0.05 5.26 4.18
N TYR A 520 1.30 5.69 3.98
CA TYR A 520 2.12 6.41 4.95
C TYR A 520 1.92 7.94 4.93
N GLY A 521 1.03 8.44 4.06
CA GLY A 521 0.60 9.84 4.03
C GLY A 521 -0.77 10.05 4.68
N GLY A 522 -1.26 9.10 5.49
CA GLY A 522 -2.57 9.17 6.14
C GLY A 522 -3.78 8.93 5.22
N LEU A 523 -3.56 8.35 4.03
CA LEU A 523 -4.60 8.15 3.00
C LEU A 523 -5.09 6.70 2.90
N ALA A 524 -4.99 5.95 3.99
CA ALA A 524 -5.17 4.49 4.06
C ALA A 524 -6.60 3.97 3.79
N ALA A 525 -7.52 4.79 3.27
CA ALA A 525 -8.93 4.42 3.06
C ALA A 525 -9.17 3.34 1.98
N LEU A 526 -8.17 2.98 1.19
CA LEU A 526 -8.27 1.94 0.16
C LEU A 526 -7.59 0.65 0.63
N SER A 527 -8.29 -0.48 0.51
CA SER A 527 -7.67 -1.81 0.70
C SER A 527 -6.50 -2.01 -0.27
N ASP A 528 -5.58 -2.92 0.05
CA ASP A 528 -4.43 -3.25 -0.80
C ASP A 528 -4.81 -3.53 -2.26
N LEU A 529 -5.84 -4.36 -2.48
CA LEU A 529 -6.32 -4.68 -3.82
C LEU A 529 -6.66 -3.41 -4.62
N HIS A 530 -7.51 -2.53 -4.07
CA HIS A 530 -7.90 -1.28 -4.72
C HIS A 530 -6.72 -0.34 -5.00
N ARG A 531 -5.73 -0.27 -4.10
CA ARG A 531 -4.50 0.53 -4.34
C ARG A 531 -3.72 0.00 -5.52
N ILE A 532 -3.58 -1.32 -5.61
CA ILE A 532 -2.87 -1.97 -6.70
C ILE A 532 -3.61 -1.78 -8.03
N ILE A 533 -4.93 -1.94 -8.02
CA ILE A 533 -5.79 -1.66 -9.18
C ILE A 533 -5.56 -0.24 -9.68
N LEU A 534 -5.59 0.73 -8.78
CA LEU A 534 -5.38 2.13 -9.10
C LEU A 534 -3.97 2.34 -9.68
N ALA A 535 -2.93 1.81 -9.06
CA ALA A 535 -1.56 1.91 -9.52
C ALA A 535 -1.38 1.36 -10.94
N GLU A 536 -1.88 0.15 -11.20
CA GLU A 536 -1.77 -0.48 -12.52
C GLU A 536 -2.60 0.23 -13.59
N THR A 537 -3.80 0.70 -13.22
CA THR A 537 -4.64 1.50 -14.13
C THR A 537 -3.92 2.79 -14.53
N LEU A 538 -3.27 3.47 -13.59
CA LEU A 538 -2.49 4.68 -13.89
C LEU A 538 -1.29 4.39 -14.79
N CYS A 539 -0.61 3.24 -14.61
CA CYS A 539 0.47 2.81 -15.50
C CYS A 539 -0.03 2.52 -16.92
N ILE A 540 -1.15 1.81 -17.07
CA ILE A 540 -1.79 1.55 -18.37
C ILE A 540 -2.16 2.85 -19.07
N ILE A 541 -2.79 3.79 -18.35
CA ILE A 541 -3.15 5.12 -18.88
C ILE A 541 -1.89 5.87 -19.34
N LEU A 542 -0.82 5.85 -18.55
CA LEU A 542 0.46 6.48 -18.88
C LEU A 542 1.06 5.90 -20.17
N TRP A 543 1.11 4.58 -20.31
CA TRP A 543 1.64 3.92 -21.50
C TRP A 543 0.77 4.16 -22.73
N MET A 544 -0.57 4.10 -22.61
CA MET A 544 -1.47 4.44 -23.70
C MET A 544 -1.29 5.88 -24.16
N ALA A 545 -1.17 6.82 -23.22
CA ALA A 545 -0.93 8.23 -23.52
C ALA A 545 0.43 8.42 -24.23
N LEU A 546 1.46 7.71 -23.79
CA LEU A 546 2.78 7.72 -24.41
C LEU A 546 2.73 7.15 -25.83
N ALA A 547 2.11 5.98 -26.04
CA ALA A 547 1.97 5.36 -27.36
C ALA A 547 1.22 6.27 -28.34
N TRP A 548 0.11 6.86 -27.88
CA TRP A 548 -0.65 7.84 -28.66
C TRP A 548 0.20 9.06 -29.03
N GLN A 549 0.99 9.58 -28.09
CA GLN A 549 1.86 10.74 -28.33
C GLN A 549 2.99 10.41 -29.32
N ILE A 550 3.57 9.20 -29.25
CA ILE A 550 4.55 8.69 -30.20
C ILE A 550 3.96 8.65 -31.62
N GLY A 551 2.77 8.06 -31.77
CA GLY A 551 2.07 8.02 -33.06
C GLY A 551 1.81 9.42 -33.65
N ARG A 552 1.45 10.40 -32.82
CA ARG A 552 1.25 11.80 -33.28
C ARG A 552 2.53 12.50 -33.70
N TRP A 553 3.68 12.13 -33.15
CA TRP A 553 4.95 12.75 -33.52
C TRP A 553 5.51 12.20 -34.83
N ASN A 554 5.22 10.93 -35.14
CA ASN A 554 5.80 10.25 -36.30
C ASN A 554 4.95 10.33 -37.58
N PHE A 555 3.66 10.67 -37.50
CA PHE A 555 2.80 10.80 -38.69
C PHE A 555 2.17 12.19 -38.82
N GLU A 556 2.03 12.66 -40.06
CA GLU A 556 1.01 13.67 -40.38
C GLU A 556 -0.38 13.00 -40.47
N PRO A 557 -1.49 13.71 -40.17
CA PRO A 557 -2.82 13.11 -40.14
C PRO A 557 -3.22 12.38 -41.43
N ALA A 558 -2.74 12.85 -42.58
CA ALA A 558 -2.99 12.24 -43.89
C ALA A 558 -2.25 10.89 -44.06
N ASP A 559 -1.05 10.76 -43.49
CA ASP A 559 -0.23 9.54 -43.56
C ASP A 559 -0.74 8.44 -42.62
N GLN A 560 -1.42 8.80 -41.52
CA GLN A 560 -2.04 7.83 -40.60
C GLN A 560 -3.14 7.02 -41.29
N GLN A 561 -4.00 7.68 -42.09
CA GLN A 561 -5.07 7.01 -42.83
C GLN A 561 -4.54 6.14 -43.98
N ALA A 562 -3.45 6.56 -44.64
CA ALA A 562 -2.80 5.79 -45.69
C ALA A 562 -2.05 4.57 -45.11
N ALA A 563 -1.39 4.70 -43.96
CA ALA A 563 -0.68 3.59 -43.30
C ALA A 563 -1.63 2.51 -42.74
N VAL A 564 -2.79 2.90 -42.20
CA VAL A 564 -3.83 1.96 -41.75
C VAL A 564 -4.47 1.22 -42.92
N SER A 565 -4.68 1.90 -44.06
CA SER A 565 -5.23 1.29 -45.28
C SER A 565 -4.23 0.39 -46.01
N ALA A 566 -2.92 0.63 -45.85
CA ALA A 566 -1.85 -0.19 -46.41
C ALA A 566 -1.51 -1.43 -45.55
N ALA A 567 -2.12 -1.61 -44.38
CA ALA A 567 -1.88 -2.76 -43.50
C ALA A 567 -2.62 -4.05 -43.95
N ASP A 568 -3.43 -3.99 -45.01
CA ASP A 568 -4.05 -5.13 -45.72
C ASP A 568 -3.03 -5.94 -46.57
N ILE A 569 -1.82 -6.15 -46.05
CA ILE A 569 -0.77 -6.90 -46.76
C ILE A 569 -0.85 -8.38 -46.40
N ARG A 570 -0.98 -9.20 -47.45
CA ARG A 570 -1.06 -10.67 -47.45
C ARG A 570 -0.05 -11.32 -46.50
N PRO A 571 -0.48 -12.30 -45.67
CA PRO A 571 0.43 -13.07 -44.83
C PRO A 571 1.43 -13.83 -45.72
N ARG A 572 2.74 -13.68 -45.45
CA ARG A 572 3.77 -14.51 -46.06
C ARG A 572 3.62 -15.95 -45.55
N ILE A 573 3.41 -16.89 -46.48
CA ILE A 573 3.11 -18.32 -46.25
C ILE A 573 4.24 -19.12 -45.53
N GLY A 574 5.38 -18.49 -45.17
CA GLY A 574 6.44 -19.11 -44.38
C GLY A 574 6.48 -18.75 -42.89
N ALA A 575 5.68 -17.77 -42.43
CA ALA A 575 5.78 -17.26 -41.06
C ALA A 575 5.14 -18.15 -39.98
N SER A 576 4.34 -19.16 -40.36
CA SER A 576 3.56 -19.97 -39.40
C SER A 576 4.41 -20.98 -38.62
N ALA A 577 5.39 -21.62 -39.26
CA ALA A 577 6.25 -22.61 -38.62
C ALA A 577 7.24 -21.94 -37.64
N ASP A 578 7.88 -20.84 -38.05
CA ASP A 578 8.80 -20.08 -37.20
C ASP A 578 8.07 -19.47 -35.99
N LEU A 579 6.84 -18.98 -36.19
CA LEU A 579 6.00 -18.48 -35.10
C LEU A 579 5.56 -19.62 -34.17
N ALA A 580 5.20 -20.79 -34.69
CA ALA A 580 4.85 -21.95 -33.88
C ALA A 580 6.04 -22.44 -33.04
N ILE A 581 7.25 -22.47 -33.61
CA ILE A 581 8.48 -22.83 -32.87
C ILE A 581 8.82 -21.75 -31.84
N PHE A 582 8.69 -20.47 -32.19
CA PHE A 582 8.85 -19.35 -31.25
C PHE A 582 7.89 -19.47 -30.07
N LEU A 583 6.62 -19.78 -30.31
CA LEU A 583 5.61 -19.97 -29.27
C LEU A 583 5.87 -21.23 -28.44
N ALA A 584 6.23 -22.35 -29.08
CA ALA A 584 6.53 -23.59 -28.38
C ALA A 584 7.74 -23.45 -27.46
N VAL A 585 8.85 -22.91 -27.97
CA VAL A 585 10.06 -22.64 -27.17
C VAL A 585 9.79 -21.59 -26.10
N GLY A 586 9.00 -20.58 -26.45
CA GLY A 586 8.64 -19.47 -25.58
C GLY A 586 7.69 -19.83 -24.44
N ILE A 587 6.88 -20.88 -24.58
CA ILE A 587 5.91 -21.35 -23.57
C ILE A 587 6.48 -22.53 -22.77
N ILE A 588 7.07 -23.52 -23.45
CA ILE A 588 7.51 -24.77 -22.82
C ILE A 588 8.68 -24.52 -21.85
N SER A 589 9.63 -23.67 -22.24
CA SER A 589 10.83 -23.43 -21.42
C SER A 589 10.49 -22.76 -20.08
N PRO A 590 9.62 -21.73 -20.03
CA PRO A 590 9.04 -21.27 -18.77
C PRO A 590 8.32 -22.34 -17.98
N LEU A 591 7.44 -23.13 -18.61
CA LEU A 591 6.67 -24.17 -17.91
C LEU A 591 7.58 -25.22 -17.27
N LEU A 592 8.67 -25.61 -17.95
CA LEU A 592 9.69 -26.52 -17.41
C LEU A 592 10.51 -25.87 -16.30
N ALA A 593 10.89 -24.61 -16.46
CA ALA A 593 11.57 -23.82 -15.42
C ALA A 593 10.73 -23.72 -14.15
N VAL A 594 9.43 -23.42 -14.29
CA VAL A 594 8.41 -23.40 -13.22
C VAL A 594 8.32 -24.77 -12.56
N PHE A 595 8.14 -25.84 -13.34
CA PHE A 595 7.97 -27.20 -12.85
C PHE A 595 9.20 -27.66 -12.04
N GLN A 596 10.41 -27.43 -12.57
CA GLN A 596 11.65 -27.77 -11.88
C GLN A 596 11.89 -26.90 -10.64
N ALA A 597 11.51 -25.62 -10.70
CA ALA A 597 11.59 -24.72 -9.56
C ALA A 597 10.51 -25.00 -8.49
N GLY A 598 9.58 -25.94 -8.74
CA GLY A 598 8.53 -26.32 -7.82
C GLY A 598 7.47 -25.22 -7.63
N TRP A 599 7.31 -24.33 -8.60
CA TRP A 599 6.31 -23.27 -8.53
C TRP A 599 4.91 -23.86 -8.58
N ARG A 600 4.01 -23.29 -7.78
CA ARG A 600 2.60 -23.70 -7.69
C ARG A 600 1.72 -22.55 -8.15
N PRO A 601 0.61 -22.83 -8.87
CA PRO A 601 -0.40 -21.81 -9.11
C PRO A 601 -0.91 -21.25 -7.77
N MET A 602 -0.96 -19.93 -7.65
CA MET A 602 -1.48 -19.25 -6.46
C MET A 602 -2.96 -19.59 -6.27
N GLY A 603 -3.37 -19.79 -5.01
CA GLY A 603 -4.76 -20.10 -4.63
C GLY A 603 -5.69 -18.89 -4.66
N PHE A 604 -5.62 -18.04 -5.69
CA PHE A 604 -6.55 -16.91 -5.81
C PHE A 604 -7.98 -17.39 -6.08
N GLU A 605 -8.95 -16.67 -5.54
CA GLU A 605 -10.34 -16.85 -5.94
C GLU A 605 -10.50 -16.56 -7.45
N ALA A 606 -11.42 -17.26 -8.11
CA ALA A 606 -11.64 -17.14 -9.56
C ALA A 606 -11.87 -15.69 -10.01
N ALA A 607 -12.54 -14.88 -9.18
CA ALA A 607 -12.79 -13.46 -9.45
C ALA A 607 -11.50 -12.63 -9.48
N GLN A 608 -10.55 -12.89 -8.56
CA GLN A 608 -9.26 -12.22 -8.52
C GLN A 608 -8.36 -12.65 -9.69
N THR A 609 -8.44 -13.93 -10.09
CA THR A 609 -7.73 -14.46 -11.25
C THR A 609 -8.18 -13.81 -12.55
N LEU A 610 -9.49 -13.72 -12.78
CA LEU A 610 -10.04 -13.05 -13.96
C LEU A 610 -9.61 -11.58 -14.03
N PHE A 611 -9.67 -10.89 -12.90
CA PHE A 611 -9.31 -9.49 -12.82
C PHE A 611 -7.80 -9.25 -13.09
N SER A 612 -6.93 -10.05 -12.46
CA SER A 612 -5.48 -10.03 -12.71
C SER A 612 -5.16 -10.34 -14.18
N ALA A 613 -5.88 -11.28 -14.80
CA ALA A 613 -5.75 -11.56 -16.23
C ALA A 613 -6.15 -10.37 -17.10
N MET A 614 -7.25 -9.68 -16.77
CA MET A 614 -7.67 -8.47 -17.50
C MET A 614 -6.62 -7.35 -17.40
N LEU A 615 -6.09 -7.08 -16.21
CA LEU A 615 -5.03 -6.10 -16.02
C LEU A 615 -3.74 -6.49 -16.75
N PHE A 616 -3.37 -7.77 -16.72
CA PHE A 616 -2.20 -8.26 -17.46
C PHE A 616 -2.36 -8.08 -18.98
N LEU A 617 -3.53 -8.42 -19.54
CA LEU A 617 -3.81 -8.25 -20.96
C LEU A 617 -3.78 -6.77 -21.34
N ALA A 618 -4.41 -5.90 -20.55
CA ALA A 618 -4.42 -4.46 -20.76
C ALA A 618 -3.01 -3.85 -20.63
N GLY A 619 -2.25 -4.24 -19.61
CA GLY A 619 -0.87 -3.82 -19.38
C GLY A 619 0.06 -4.26 -20.50
N SER A 620 -0.02 -5.52 -20.92
CA SER A 620 0.78 -6.07 -22.03
C SER A 620 0.46 -5.39 -23.35
N ALA A 621 -0.83 -5.13 -23.61
CA ALA A 621 -1.25 -4.39 -24.80
C ALA A 621 -0.74 -2.94 -24.76
N ALA A 622 -0.90 -2.22 -23.65
CA ALA A 622 -0.47 -0.83 -23.51
C ALA A 622 1.07 -0.69 -23.60
N PHE A 623 1.82 -1.58 -22.94
CA PHE A 623 3.26 -1.65 -23.07
C PHE A 623 3.68 -1.99 -24.50
N GLY A 624 3.09 -3.02 -25.10
CA GLY A 624 3.37 -3.43 -26.47
C GLY A 624 3.07 -2.32 -27.49
N LEU A 625 2.01 -1.53 -27.28
CA LEU A 625 1.74 -0.33 -28.09
C LEU A 625 2.89 0.68 -28.01
N VAL A 626 3.50 0.89 -26.84
CA VAL A 626 4.67 1.79 -26.71
C VAL A 626 5.88 1.21 -27.44
N VAL A 627 6.23 -0.05 -27.15
CA VAL A 627 7.50 -0.65 -27.60
C VAL A 627 7.46 -0.99 -29.09
N TRP A 628 6.35 -1.55 -29.57
CA TRP A 628 6.25 -2.08 -30.93
C TRP A 628 5.90 -1.00 -31.95
N GLU A 629 5.10 0.01 -31.59
CA GLU A 629 4.97 1.21 -32.44
C GLU A 629 6.32 1.90 -32.59
N ALA A 630 7.07 2.06 -31.49
CA ALA A 630 8.41 2.61 -31.54
C ALA A 630 9.34 1.78 -32.44
N ALA A 631 9.26 0.44 -32.35
CA ALA A 631 10.03 -0.45 -33.19
C ALA A 631 9.69 -0.31 -34.69
N ILE A 632 8.42 -0.18 -35.06
CA ILE A 632 7.97 0.02 -36.45
C ILE A 632 8.41 1.39 -36.98
N GLN A 633 8.25 2.42 -36.14
CA GLN A 633 8.36 3.82 -36.58
C GLN A 633 9.80 4.35 -36.63
N TRP A 634 10.74 3.78 -35.86
CA TRP A 634 12.12 4.25 -35.89
C TRP A 634 12.91 3.70 -37.08
N ASN A 635 13.42 4.63 -37.92
CA ASN A 635 14.21 4.35 -39.12
C ASN A 635 15.26 3.25 -38.94
N ARG A 636 15.51 2.50 -40.03
CA ARG A 636 16.54 1.45 -40.12
C ARG A 636 17.95 2.06 -39.98
N GLY A 637 18.35 2.33 -38.74
CA GLY A 637 19.70 2.76 -38.35
C GLY A 637 20.24 1.93 -37.19
N ARG A 638 21.50 2.17 -36.80
CA ARG A 638 22.13 1.52 -35.63
C ARG A 638 21.26 1.75 -34.38
N GLY A 639 20.95 0.67 -33.66
CA GLY A 639 20.15 0.71 -32.43
C GLY A 639 18.63 0.65 -32.61
N SER A 640 18.12 0.57 -33.84
CA SER A 640 16.67 0.57 -34.12
C SER A 640 15.96 -0.74 -33.71
N THR A 641 16.68 -1.87 -33.65
CA THR A 641 16.17 -3.16 -33.14
C THR A 641 16.64 -3.50 -31.73
N LEU A 642 17.89 -3.16 -31.39
CA LEU A 642 18.46 -3.44 -30.07
C LEU A 642 17.75 -2.67 -28.96
N GLY A 643 17.40 -1.40 -29.19
CA GLY A 643 16.79 -0.59 -28.16
C GLY A 643 15.41 -1.11 -27.71
N PRO A 644 14.45 -1.42 -28.61
CA PRO A 644 13.14 -1.95 -28.17
C PRO A 644 13.26 -3.35 -27.58
N ALA A 645 14.19 -4.17 -28.08
CA ALA A 645 14.50 -5.47 -27.48
C ALA A 645 15.10 -5.32 -26.07
N LEU A 646 15.98 -4.34 -25.84
CA LEU A 646 16.55 -4.04 -24.52
C LEU A 646 15.46 -3.54 -23.58
N LEU A 647 14.58 -2.64 -24.02
CA LEU A 647 13.46 -2.16 -23.21
C LEU A 647 12.53 -3.31 -22.82
N TYR A 648 12.22 -4.18 -23.78
CA TYR A 648 11.48 -5.41 -23.53
C TYR A 648 12.20 -6.30 -22.52
N ALA A 649 13.52 -6.50 -22.65
CA ALA A 649 14.32 -7.28 -21.71
C ALA A 649 14.39 -6.65 -20.32
N LEU A 650 14.51 -5.33 -20.21
CA LEU A 650 14.49 -4.63 -18.93
C LEU A 650 13.15 -4.77 -18.24
N PHE A 651 12.06 -4.78 -19.00
CA PHE A 651 10.71 -4.81 -18.46
C PHE A 651 10.19 -6.24 -18.18
N ARG A 652 10.46 -7.18 -19.09
CA ARG A 652 10.04 -8.59 -18.98
C ARG A 652 11.11 -9.48 -18.37
N GLY A 653 12.39 -9.18 -18.60
CA GLY A 653 13.52 -9.84 -17.94
C GLY A 653 13.71 -9.29 -16.53
N GLY A 654 13.80 -7.96 -16.37
CA GLY A 654 14.06 -7.28 -15.10
C GLY A 654 15.53 -6.85 -14.94
N LEU A 655 15.79 -5.78 -14.19
CA LEU A 655 17.12 -5.25 -13.86
C LEU A 655 17.87 -6.13 -12.86
N ALA A 656 17.15 -6.86 -12.02
CA ALA A 656 17.68 -7.71 -10.95
C ALA A 656 17.53 -9.22 -11.24
N ALA A 657 17.27 -9.56 -12.50
CA ALA A 657 16.86 -10.90 -12.91
C ALA A 657 18.01 -11.87 -13.11
N ASP A 658 17.65 -13.15 -13.20
CA ASP A 658 18.56 -14.20 -13.65
C ASP A 658 19.14 -13.76 -15.01
N PRO A 659 20.49 -13.67 -15.17
CA PRO A 659 21.12 -13.24 -16.41
C PRO A 659 20.62 -14.02 -17.64
N TYR A 660 20.24 -15.29 -17.48
CA TYR A 660 19.70 -16.12 -18.55
C TYR A 660 18.24 -15.80 -18.88
N GLY A 661 17.42 -15.48 -17.89
CA GLY A 661 16.06 -14.96 -18.08
C GLY A 661 16.07 -13.61 -18.81
N SER A 662 16.98 -12.70 -18.45
CA SER A 662 17.18 -11.43 -19.17
C SER A 662 17.70 -11.63 -20.59
N LEU A 663 18.60 -12.59 -20.80
CA LEU A 663 19.06 -12.97 -22.14
C LEU A 663 17.91 -13.53 -22.99
N PHE A 664 17.11 -14.43 -22.43
CA PHE A 664 15.91 -14.95 -23.10
C PHE A 664 14.94 -13.83 -23.46
N ALA A 665 14.65 -12.93 -22.51
CA ALA A 665 13.79 -11.77 -22.75
C ALA A 665 14.34 -10.87 -23.86
N LEU A 666 15.65 -10.65 -23.90
CA LEU A 666 16.30 -9.88 -24.96
C LEU A 666 16.12 -10.54 -26.34
N VAL A 667 16.33 -11.85 -26.42
CA VAL A 667 16.15 -12.62 -27.66
C VAL A 667 14.68 -12.64 -28.09
N ALA A 668 13.75 -12.87 -27.17
CA ALA A 668 12.31 -12.81 -27.44
C ALA A 668 11.88 -11.41 -27.91
N GLY A 669 12.35 -10.37 -27.23
CA GLY A 669 12.13 -8.98 -27.61
C GLY A 669 12.65 -8.67 -29.01
N TRP A 670 13.83 -9.17 -29.38
CA TRP A 670 14.34 -9.04 -30.74
C TRP A 670 13.42 -9.66 -31.78
N ARG A 671 12.82 -10.81 -31.50
CA ARG A 671 11.89 -11.48 -32.42
C ARG A 671 10.56 -10.77 -32.53
N LEU A 672 10.03 -10.27 -31.43
CA LEU A 672 8.80 -9.47 -31.44
C LEU A 672 9.00 -8.16 -32.22
N VAL A 673 10.18 -7.54 -32.11
CA VAL A 673 10.58 -6.39 -32.94
C VAL A 673 10.63 -6.75 -34.43
N GLU A 674 11.28 -7.88 -34.77
CA GLU A 674 11.37 -8.36 -36.14
C GLU A 674 9.98 -8.65 -36.71
N LEU A 675 9.12 -9.32 -35.93
CA LEU A 675 7.73 -9.62 -36.30
C LEU A 675 6.95 -8.32 -36.54
N ALA A 676 6.96 -7.38 -35.60
CA ALA A 676 6.28 -6.09 -35.72
C ALA A 676 6.73 -5.33 -36.96
N ARG A 677 8.03 -5.32 -37.28
CA ARG A 677 8.59 -4.63 -38.45
C ARG A 677 8.23 -5.30 -39.77
N ASN A 678 8.28 -6.62 -39.81
CA ASN A 678 8.05 -7.39 -41.03
C ASN A 678 6.58 -7.42 -41.42
N THR A 679 5.67 -7.49 -40.44
CA THR A 679 4.23 -7.50 -40.68
C THR A 679 3.63 -6.10 -40.70
N ARG A 680 4.29 -5.12 -40.07
CA ARG A 680 3.71 -3.81 -39.73
C ARG A 680 2.42 -3.91 -38.91
N GLN A 681 2.20 -5.04 -38.24
CA GLN A 681 1.01 -5.30 -37.43
C GLN A 681 1.41 -5.41 -35.95
N VAL A 682 1.18 -4.33 -35.21
CA VAL A 682 1.39 -4.28 -33.75
C VAL A 682 0.58 -5.36 -32.99
N PRO A 683 -0.69 -5.68 -33.35
CA PRO A 683 -1.45 -6.69 -32.64
C PRO A 683 -0.80 -8.08 -32.62
N LEU A 684 -0.07 -8.47 -33.68
CA LEU A 684 0.62 -9.75 -33.74
C LEU A 684 1.78 -9.84 -32.74
N ALA A 685 2.55 -8.76 -32.59
CA ALA A 685 3.62 -8.71 -31.59
C ALA A 685 3.07 -8.67 -30.15
N ILE A 686 1.94 -7.98 -29.93
CA ILE A 686 1.23 -8.01 -28.65
C ILE A 686 0.72 -9.41 -28.33
N LEU A 687 0.10 -10.11 -29.30
CA LEU A 687 -0.36 -11.48 -29.10
C LEU A 687 0.81 -12.43 -28.81
N GLY A 688 1.93 -12.27 -29.53
CA GLY A 688 3.16 -13.02 -29.25
C GLY A 688 3.68 -12.80 -27.83
N ASP A 689 3.69 -11.56 -27.35
CA ASP A 689 4.08 -11.22 -25.97
C ASP A 689 3.12 -11.80 -24.92
N ILE A 690 1.81 -11.71 -25.15
CA ILE A 690 0.77 -12.27 -24.27
C ILE A 690 0.91 -13.79 -24.19
N LEU A 691 1.13 -14.47 -25.31
CA LEU A 691 1.29 -15.93 -25.35
C LEU A 691 2.62 -16.36 -24.69
N LEU A 692 3.70 -15.60 -24.90
CA LEU A 692 4.97 -15.84 -24.24
C LEU A 692 4.80 -15.74 -22.72
N CYS A 693 4.21 -14.64 -22.23
CA CYS A 693 4.11 -14.31 -20.81
C CYS A 693 2.91 -14.96 -20.09
N GLY A 694 1.90 -15.46 -20.81
CA GLY A 694 0.67 -16.03 -20.26
C GLY A 694 0.87 -17.22 -19.30
N PRO A 695 1.78 -18.17 -19.59
CA PRO A 695 2.14 -19.22 -18.64
C PRO A 695 2.67 -18.66 -17.31
N ALA A 696 3.52 -17.61 -17.36
CA ALA A 696 4.04 -16.96 -16.15
C ALA A 696 2.93 -16.26 -15.36
N LEU A 697 1.91 -15.68 -16.02
CA LEU A 697 0.73 -15.15 -15.33
C LEU A 697 0.00 -16.24 -14.52
N LEU A 698 -0.11 -17.47 -15.04
CA LEU A 698 -0.78 -18.56 -14.34
C LEU A 698 0.04 -19.14 -13.17
N LEU A 699 1.34 -18.85 -13.14
CA LEU A 699 2.32 -19.54 -12.29
C LEU A 699 3.09 -18.63 -11.33
N CYS A 700 3.12 -17.31 -11.57
CA CYS A 700 3.96 -16.34 -10.86
C CYS A 700 3.20 -15.23 -10.13
N THR A 701 1.86 -15.23 -10.11
CA THR A 701 1.10 -14.02 -9.72
C THR A 701 1.35 -13.60 -8.27
N GLY A 702 2.37 -12.77 -8.05
CA GLY A 702 2.34 -11.75 -7.02
C GLY A 702 1.25 -10.74 -7.36
N TRP A 703 0.97 -9.84 -6.42
CA TRP A 703 -0.11 -8.87 -6.54
C TRP A 703 0.02 -7.88 -7.72
N PHE A 704 1.14 -7.86 -8.46
CA PHE A 704 1.41 -6.95 -9.57
C PHE A 704 1.35 -7.65 -10.94
N PRO A 705 0.16 -7.76 -11.57
CA PRO A 705 0.00 -8.45 -12.85
C PRO A 705 0.73 -7.75 -14.01
N ALA A 706 1.01 -6.45 -13.92
CA ALA A 706 1.85 -5.76 -14.90
C ALA A 706 3.28 -5.60 -14.36
N CYS A 707 4.17 -6.50 -14.76
CA CYS A 707 5.61 -6.33 -14.94
C CYS A 707 6.25 -5.09 -14.28
N ASP A 708 7.03 -5.32 -13.21
CA ASP A 708 8.01 -4.35 -12.72
C ASP A 708 9.35 -4.56 -13.46
N PRO A 709 9.97 -3.52 -14.06
CA PRO A 709 11.33 -3.61 -14.60
C PRO A 709 12.38 -3.97 -13.56
N VAL A 710 12.11 -3.87 -12.26
CA VAL A 710 13.02 -4.38 -11.22
C VAL A 710 12.84 -5.88 -11.04
N GLY A 711 11.60 -6.38 -11.13
CA GLY A 711 11.21 -7.73 -10.71
C GLY A 711 10.93 -8.76 -11.78
N GLY A 712 10.78 -8.38 -13.06
CA GLY A 712 10.61 -9.20 -14.28
C GLY A 712 9.74 -10.48 -14.23
N TYR A 713 9.46 -11.08 -15.39
CA TYR A 713 8.68 -12.34 -15.49
C TYR A 713 9.54 -13.60 -15.41
N TRP A 714 10.79 -13.51 -15.86
CA TRP A 714 11.61 -14.69 -16.17
C TRP A 714 12.63 -14.98 -15.08
N TYR A 715 12.19 -15.02 -13.83
CA TYR A 715 13.06 -15.29 -12.69
C TYR A 715 13.17 -16.78 -12.43
N GLY A 716 14.31 -17.41 -12.69
CA GLY A 716 14.57 -18.79 -12.26
C GLY A 716 14.98 -18.89 -10.79
N SER A 717 14.60 -19.99 -10.11
CA SER A 717 15.46 -20.50 -9.04
C SER A 717 16.80 -20.91 -9.68
N GLY A 718 17.92 -20.91 -8.94
CA GLY A 718 19.25 -21.22 -9.52
C GLY A 718 19.33 -22.57 -10.28
N ASN A 719 18.36 -23.46 -10.06
CA ASN A 719 18.24 -24.75 -10.74
C ASN A 719 17.48 -24.70 -12.08
N ALA A 720 16.62 -23.69 -12.29
CA ALA A 720 15.83 -23.50 -13.52
C ALA A 720 16.62 -22.89 -14.69
N VAL A 721 17.85 -22.42 -14.42
CA VAL A 721 18.82 -21.85 -15.37
C VAL A 721 19.01 -22.73 -16.62
N ILE A 722 18.88 -24.05 -16.48
CA ILE A 722 19.13 -25.01 -17.56
C ILE A 722 18.14 -24.91 -18.73
N TRP A 723 16.93 -24.35 -18.53
CA TRP A 723 15.91 -24.27 -19.58
C TRP A 723 15.94 -22.95 -20.36
N TRP A 724 16.40 -21.87 -19.73
CA TRP A 724 16.46 -20.54 -20.37
C TRP A 724 17.53 -20.45 -21.45
N LEU A 725 18.70 -21.06 -21.21
CA LEU A 725 19.83 -20.98 -22.12
C LEU A 725 19.58 -21.72 -23.45
N PRO A 726 19.11 -22.99 -23.47
CA PRO A 726 18.73 -23.66 -24.72
C PRO A 726 17.62 -22.93 -25.46
N ALA A 727 16.62 -22.39 -24.75
CA ALA A 727 15.54 -21.61 -25.36
C ALA A 727 16.07 -20.34 -26.05
N ALA A 728 16.92 -19.58 -25.35
CA ALA A 728 17.57 -18.41 -25.92
C ALA A 728 18.45 -18.77 -27.13
N ILE A 729 19.20 -19.88 -27.07
CA ILE A 729 20.00 -20.38 -28.19
C ILE A 729 19.10 -20.74 -29.38
N VAL A 730 18.03 -21.51 -29.20
CA VAL A 730 17.11 -21.89 -30.29
C VAL A 730 16.46 -20.64 -30.91
N LEU A 731 15.96 -19.71 -30.09
CA LEU A 731 15.37 -18.47 -30.58
C LEU A 731 16.38 -17.57 -31.32
N PHE A 732 17.64 -17.59 -30.88
CA PHE A 732 18.74 -16.88 -31.52
C PHE A 732 19.18 -17.55 -32.83
N LEU A 733 19.23 -18.88 -32.89
CA LEU A 733 19.58 -19.64 -34.11
C LEU A 733 18.52 -19.52 -35.19
N LEU A 734 17.25 -19.38 -34.81
CA LEU A 734 16.17 -19.09 -35.75
C LEU A 734 16.28 -17.66 -36.34
N ARG A 735 17.19 -16.80 -35.84
CA ARG A 735 17.35 -15.42 -36.33
C ARG A 735 17.69 -15.52 -37.81
N GLY A 736 17.08 -14.67 -38.64
CA GLY A 736 17.43 -14.58 -40.04
C GLY A 736 18.89 -14.14 -40.20
N ALA A 737 19.83 -15.10 -40.13
CA ALA A 737 21.24 -14.88 -40.36
C ALA A 737 21.39 -14.38 -41.80
N GLY A 738 21.79 -13.12 -41.96
CA GLY A 738 22.12 -12.55 -43.26
C GLY A 738 21.31 -11.33 -43.75
N ARG A 739 20.51 -10.62 -42.94
CA ARG A 739 19.82 -9.40 -43.42
C ARG A 739 19.97 -8.11 -42.61
N GLU A 740 20.46 -8.14 -41.38
CA GLU A 740 20.46 -6.94 -40.51
C GLU A 740 21.71 -6.05 -40.61
N TYR A 741 22.78 -6.57 -41.20
CA TYR A 741 23.94 -5.81 -41.62
C TYR A 741 24.30 -6.32 -43.00
N CYS A 742 24.60 -5.43 -43.95
CA CYS A 742 25.10 -5.81 -45.28
C CYS A 742 26.49 -6.47 -45.19
N ARG A 743 26.62 -7.59 -44.46
CA ARG A 743 27.76 -8.48 -44.42
C ARG A 743 27.22 -9.91 -44.59
N PRO A 744 27.81 -10.69 -45.49
CA PRO A 744 27.49 -12.11 -45.59
C PRO A 744 28.12 -12.84 -44.39
N GLY A 745 27.32 -13.68 -43.72
CA GLY A 745 27.73 -14.58 -42.63
C GLY A 745 27.41 -14.05 -41.25
#